data_AF-A0A2V8GP63-F1
#
_entry.id   AF-A0A2V8GP63-F1
#
_cell.length_a   1.000
_cell.length_b   1.000
_cell.length_c   1.000
_cell.angle_alpha   90.00
_cell.angle_beta   90.00
_cell.angle_gamma   90.00
#
_symmetry.space_group_name_H-M   'P 1'
#
loop_
_entity.id
_entity.type
_entity.pdbx_description
1 polymer ?
#
loop_
_entity_poly.entity_id
_entity_poly.type
_entity_poly.pdbx_seq_one_letter_code
_entity_poly.pdbx_strand_id
1 'polypeptide(L)'
;MLGFCGVGLFFMIRHRWVLWRQPLLWGLFIAFLLGLQQLNSWPLLWMGYDTALPASGFAIRQLLRAAATFGLFSMLLTVSFMAAETLSRRAFPHHIQFWKVWSRPVSASKIIFGETFAGYLLVTLFFAYEIVLYFFAQEKLGWWTPSDTLLNPDMFATYVPSLAAVAQAAQAGFWEESLFRAAPLAAAALIGDKFGKRRTFIGGAMILQALVFASGHAGYANQPAYARVVELIIPSFVFGALYLAFGLLPGIVLHFTYDTVWMSLPLFVSSTARAHLEQVIVALAVLVPLWVVLANRIRVGSWAEVPHEVFNGAWKPREIPEAPPEITAVPVRTFISPAVLRALPVIGLAGFVLWIAASPFHTDVPPIQITRNEAEQKARQALTERGIQLDESWRALSRVEGQPGEQNRFVWQKAGPDAYKRLVGSYLTPPHWFVRFARFQGDVAERAEEFQVFIDGSGRVFRVNHDLPEARPGKSLAQEEARKIATDTLQVRLGPHASSLQEISAEAGKRPARTDWTFVFKDTQNYGLPEGEPRIAIEIAGDEVVDVARYIYVPEEWSRNERRQQNIPGILRTVCTVLLVGIVVGASILGIVRWSRRRNFSTHTFYRLYGLLFLISVVNVLNSWPIQASEASTAQPLALQAAIVLSVSLVFGIFTAAALALAGGVLAAKANALAVLRTDIAAGVSLGFALAGISALARYVVPSMSPLWGNLSAASTFLPILT
;
A
#
# COMPACT_ATOMS: atom_id res chain seq x y z
N MET A 1 -11.43 13.45 -0.61
CA MET A 1 -11.94 13.77 -1.96
C MET A 1 -12.76 12.66 -2.60
N LEU A 2 -12.30 11.40 -2.66
CA LEU A 2 -13.06 10.29 -3.26
C LEU A 2 -14.48 10.09 -2.69
N GLY A 3 -14.70 10.44 -1.42
CA GLY A 3 -16.04 10.47 -0.81
C GLY A 3 -17.01 11.40 -1.55
N PHE A 4 -16.57 12.58 -2.03
CA PHE A 4 -17.41 13.47 -2.85
C PHE A 4 -17.80 12.80 -4.17
N CYS A 5 -16.89 12.05 -4.79
CA CYS A 5 -17.20 11.28 -5.99
C CYS A 5 -18.27 10.22 -5.70
N GLY A 6 -18.05 9.37 -4.71
CA GLY A 6 -18.97 8.28 -4.37
C GLY A 6 -20.37 8.78 -3.97
N VAL A 7 -20.44 9.71 -3.02
CA VAL A 7 -21.72 10.29 -2.55
C VAL A 7 -22.40 11.10 -3.65
N GLY A 8 -21.65 11.93 -4.38
CA GLY A 8 -22.16 12.72 -5.49
C GLY A 8 -22.79 11.83 -6.56
N LEU A 9 -22.06 10.80 -7.01
CA LEU A 9 -22.56 9.83 -7.98
C LEU A 9 -23.79 9.10 -7.50
N PHE A 10 -23.82 8.67 -6.24
CA PHE A 10 -24.98 8.00 -5.65
C PHE A 10 -26.27 8.82 -5.80
N PHE A 11 -26.22 10.13 -5.51
CA PHE A 11 -27.36 11.02 -5.73
C PHE A 11 -27.64 11.27 -7.21
N MET A 12 -26.61 11.39 -8.05
CA MET A 12 -26.81 11.63 -9.48
C MET A 12 -27.42 10.42 -10.20
N ILE A 13 -27.16 9.19 -9.75
CA ILE A 13 -27.81 7.99 -10.30
C ILE A 13 -29.33 8.05 -10.03
N ARG A 14 -29.76 8.50 -8.84
CA ARG A 14 -31.19 8.67 -8.49
C ARG A 14 -31.91 9.58 -9.48
N HIS A 15 -31.25 10.65 -9.87
CA HIS A 15 -31.82 11.64 -10.79
C HIS A 15 -31.53 11.31 -12.28
N ARG A 16 -30.85 10.19 -12.57
CA ARG A 16 -30.44 9.78 -13.93
C ARG A 16 -29.51 10.78 -14.63
N TRP A 17 -28.71 11.51 -13.86
CA TRP A 17 -27.74 12.49 -14.39
C TRP A 17 -26.41 11.86 -14.82
N VAL A 18 -26.11 10.63 -14.38
CA VAL A 18 -24.79 10.02 -14.58
C VAL A 18 -24.48 9.72 -16.05
N LEU A 19 -23.31 10.18 -16.46
CA LEU A 19 -22.69 9.87 -17.75
C LEU A 19 -21.49 8.96 -17.53
N TRP A 20 -21.56 7.71 -18.00
CA TRP A 20 -20.52 6.71 -17.70
C TRP A 20 -19.63 6.36 -18.89
N ARG A 21 -20.13 6.49 -20.13
CA ARG A 21 -19.42 5.99 -21.32
C ARG A 21 -18.08 6.67 -21.56
N GLN A 22 -18.08 8.01 -21.65
CA GLN A 22 -16.86 8.78 -21.92
C GLN A 22 -15.86 8.70 -20.74
N PRO A 23 -16.30 8.87 -19.47
CA PRO A 23 -15.44 8.62 -18.31
C PRO A 23 -14.79 7.23 -18.30
N LEU A 24 -15.54 6.18 -18.66
CA LEU A 24 -15.00 4.82 -18.72
C LEU A 24 -13.95 4.69 -19.83
N LEU A 25 -14.22 5.19 -21.03
CA LEU A 25 -13.27 5.12 -22.14
C LEU A 25 -11.96 5.84 -21.81
N TRP A 26 -12.04 7.06 -21.26
CA TRP A 26 -10.86 7.83 -20.87
C TRP A 26 -10.14 7.25 -19.65
N GLY A 27 -10.89 6.75 -18.67
CA GLY A 27 -10.34 6.05 -17.52
C GLY A 27 -9.57 4.80 -17.93
N LEU A 28 -10.12 3.97 -18.83
CA LEU A 28 -9.45 2.80 -19.39
C LEU A 28 -8.23 3.20 -20.22
N PHE A 29 -8.32 4.25 -21.04
CA PHE A 29 -7.21 4.71 -21.87
C PHE A 29 -6.00 5.15 -21.02
N ILE A 30 -6.20 6.04 -20.05
CA ILE A 30 -5.11 6.51 -19.18
C ILE A 30 -4.58 5.36 -18.31
N ALA A 31 -5.46 4.52 -17.76
CA ALA A 31 -5.02 3.35 -17.00
C ALA A 31 -4.23 2.36 -17.85
N PHE A 32 -4.55 2.24 -19.14
CA PHE A 32 -3.78 1.43 -20.08
C PHE A 32 -2.39 2.00 -20.30
N LEU A 33 -2.24 3.32 -20.43
CA LEU A 33 -0.92 3.97 -20.49
C LEU A 33 -0.09 3.70 -19.23
N LEU A 34 -0.70 3.71 -18.04
CA LEU A 34 -0.01 3.37 -16.78
C LEU A 34 0.39 1.88 -16.71
N GLY A 35 -0.48 1.00 -17.19
CA GLY A 35 -0.17 -0.43 -17.32
C GLY A 35 0.99 -0.68 -18.30
N LEU A 36 0.98 0.00 -19.44
CA LEU A 36 2.10 -0.02 -20.39
C LEU A 36 3.37 0.56 -19.77
N GLN A 37 3.27 1.64 -18.99
CA GLN A 37 4.42 2.22 -18.30
C GLN A 37 5.04 1.24 -17.29
N GLN A 38 4.24 0.43 -16.60
CA GLN A 38 4.77 -0.63 -15.74
C GLN A 38 5.61 -1.65 -16.53
N LEU A 39 5.20 -1.96 -17.76
CA LEU A 39 5.95 -2.85 -18.67
C LEU A 39 7.12 -2.12 -19.34
N ASN A 40 7.03 -0.80 -19.52
CA ASN A 40 8.09 0.03 -20.07
C ASN A 40 9.34 0.04 -19.17
N SER A 41 9.14 -0.05 -17.86
CA SER A 41 10.20 -0.16 -16.85
C SER A 41 10.83 -1.56 -16.75
N TRP A 42 10.52 -2.50 -17.64
CA TRP A 42 11.06 -3.87 -17.59
C TRP A 42 12.58 -3.96 -17.45
N PRO A 43 13.41 -3.16 -18.17
CA PRO A 43 14.86 -3.24 -18.02
C PRO A 43 15.33 -2.88 -16.61
N LEU A 44 14.72 -1.87 -15.97
CA LEU A 44 14.97 -1.53 -14.57
C LEU A 44 14.52 -2.64 -13.63
N LEU A 45 13.35 -3.23 -13.88
CA LEU A 45 12.83 -4.32 -13.06
C LEU A 45 13.73 -5.56 -13.07
N TRP A 46 14.47 -5.80 -14.17
CA TRP A 46 15.48 -6.85 -14.25
C TRP A 46 16.67 -6.63 -13.32
N MET A 47 17.05 -5.38 -13.02
CA MET A 47 18.17 -5.09 -12.13
C MET A 47 17.90 -5.55 -10.69
N GLY A 48 16.63 -5.53 -10.27
CA GLY A 48 16.17 -6.01 -8.96
C GLY A 48 15.62 -7.44 -8.98
N TYR A 49 15.86 -8.23 -10.04
CA TYR A 49 15.32 -9.57 -10.17
C TYR A 49 15.98 -10.58 -9.23
N ASP A 50 15.18 -11.27 -8.41
CA ASP A 50 15.64 -12.41 -7.61
C ASP A 50 15.98 -13.61 -8.50
N THR A 51 17.28 -13.84 -8.71
CA THR A 51 17.81 -14.93 -9.54
C THR A 51 17.56 -16.33 -8.98
N ALA A 52 17.00 -16.47 -7.77
CA ALA A 52 16.50 -17.74 -7.26
C ALA A 52 15.24 -18.21 -7.99
N LEU A 53 14.42 -17.25 -8.46
CA LEU A 53 13.16 -17.51 -9.13
C LEU A 53 13.40 -17.89 -10.61
N PRO A 54 12.43 -18.53 -11.28
CA PRO A 54 12.45 -18.66 -12.73
C PRO A 54 12.06 -17.35 -13.41
N ALA A 55 12.69 -17.02 -14.55
CA ALA A 55 12.41 -15.81 -15.32
C ALA A 55 10.94 -15.71 -15.74
N SER A 56 10.30 -16.83 -16.07
CA SER A 56 8.87 -16.92 -16.39
C SER A 56 7.99 -16.54 -15.20
N GLY A 57 8.37 -16.95 -13.98
CA GLY A 57 7.67 -16.59 -12.74
C GLY A 57 7.74 -15.09 -12.46
N PHE A 58 8.92 -14.50 -12.63
CA PHE A 58 9.10 -13.05 -12.57
C PHE A 58 8.25 -12.34 -13.63
N ALA A 59 8.28 -12.79 -14.88
CA ALA A 59 7.51 -12.19 -15.96
C ALA A 59 6.00 -12.21 -15.67
N ILE A 60 5.47 -13.35 -15.23
CA ILE A 60 4.06 -13.47 -14.83
C ILE A 60 3.70 -12.48 -13.71
N ARG A 61 4.57 -12.33 -12.69
CA ARG A 61 4.33 -11.36 -11.60
C ARG A 61 4.32 -9.92 -12.10
N GLN A 62 5.21 -9.53 -13.01
CA GLN A 62 5.18 -8.19 -13.58
C GLN A 62 3.95 -7.95 -14.46
N LEU A 63 3.51 -8.95 -15.25
CA LEU A 63 2.26 -8.88 -16.01
C LEU A 63 1.05 -8.76 -15.09
N LEU A 64 0.99 -9.52 -14.00
CA LEU A 64 -0.07 -9.42 -12.99
C LEU A 64 -0.07 -8.05 -12.31
N ARG A 65 1.11 -7.47 -12.02
CA ARG A 65 1.23 -6.10 -11.49
C ARG A 65 0.73 -5.07 -12.49
N ALA A 66 1.12 -5.15 -13.76
CA ALA A 66 0.63 -4.26 -14.81
C ALA A 66 -0.89 -4.35 -14.98
N ALA A 67 -1.45 -5.57 -14.95
CA ALA A 67 -2.90 -5.80 -14.98
C ALA A 67 -3.61 -5.25 -13.73
N ALA A 68 -3.00 -5.39 -12.54
CA ALA A 68 -3.53 -4.82 -11.30
C ALA A 68 -3.51 -3.28 -11.33
N THR A 69 -2.43 -2.66 -11.80
CA THR A 69 -2.32 -1.21 -12.04
C THR A 69 -3.41 -0.76 -13.00
N PHE A 70 -3.54 -1.43 -14.15
CA PHE A 70 -4.61 -1.14 -15.11
C PHE A 70 -5.99 -1.23 -14.47
N GLY A 71 -6.32 -2.32 -13.76
CA GLY A 71 -7.63 -2.51 -13.14
C GLY A 71 -7.94 -1.46 -12.06
N LEU A 72 -6.97 -1.20 -11.17
CA LEU A 72 -7.11 -0.23 -10.09
C LEU A 72 -7.32 1.19 -10.63
N PHE A 73 -6.45 1.65 -11.52
CA PHE A 73 -6.56 2.98 -12.10
C PHE A 73 -7.77 3.11 -13.02
N SER A 74 -8.16 2.06 -13.75
CA SER A 74 -9.39 2.08 -14.55
C SER A 74 -10.60 2.41 -13.69
N MET A 75 -10.74 1.77 -12.52
CA MET A 75 -11.81 2.05 -11.58
C MET A 75 -11.71 3.46 -11.01
N LEU A 76 -10.53 3.82 -10.49
CA LEU A 76 -10.29 5.09 -9.81
C LEU A 76 -10.54 6.30 -10.72
N LEU A 77 -9.97 6.27 -11.92
CA LEU A 77 -10.10 7.32 -12.93
C LEU A 77 -11.54 7.39 -13.44
N THR A 78 -12.16 6.25 -13.78
CA THR A 78 -13.55 6.24 -14.26
C THR A 78 -14.51 6.86 -13.23
N VAL A 79 -14.40 6.49 -11.95
CA VAL A 79 -15.25 7.04 -10.88
C VAL A 79 -15.03 8.55 -10.73
N SER A 80 -13.77 8.98 -10.76
CA SER A 80 -13.41 10.39 -10.61
C SER A 80 -13.91 11.23 -11.78
N PHE A 81 -13.68 10.79 -13.02
CA PHE A 81 -14.14 11.46 -14.24
C PHE A 81 -15.67 11.49 -14.34
N MET A 82 -16.32 10.40 -13.96
CA MET A 82 -17.78 10.29 -13.96
C MET A 82 -18.38 11.27 -12.95
N ALA A 83 -17.79 11.38 -11.76
CA ALA A 83 -18.22 12.35 -10.76
C ALA A 83 -17.97 13.80 -11.21
N ALA A 84 -16.75 14.08 -11.67
CA ALA A 84 -16.34 15.41 -12.12
C ALA A 84 -17.30 15.94 -13.20
N GLU A 85 -17.50 15.19 -14.29
CA GLU A 85 -18.37 15.64 -15.37
C GLU A 85 -19.84 15.74 -14.92
N THR A 86 -20.35 14.72 -14.23
CA THR A 86 -21.77 14.66 -13.88
C THR A 86 -22.14 15.79 -12.91
N LEU A 87 -21.31 16.03 -11.90
CA LEU A 87 -21.54 17.09 -10.92
C LEU A 87 -21.35 18.47 -11.57
N SER A 88 -20.29 18.67 -12.35
CA SER A 88 -20.02 19.94 -13.04
C SER A 88 -21.18 20.33 -13.95
N ARG A 89 -21.70 19.36 -14.71
CA ARG A 89 -22.83 19.57 -15.62
C ARG A 89 -24.07 20.08 -14.92
N ARG A 90 -24.36 19.58 -13.74
CA ARG A 90 -25.51 20.03 -12.95
C ARG A 90 -25.22 21.35 -12.24
N ALA A 91 -23.99 21.56 -11.77
CA ALA A 91 -23.61 22.71 -10.98
C ALA A 91 -23.44 23.98 -11.83
N PHE A 92 -22.84 23.88 -13.01
CA PHE A 92 -22.38 25.02 -13.81
C PHE A 92 -22.95 24.93 -15.24
N PRO A 93 -24.16 25.48 -15.48
CA PRO A 93 -24.86 25.34 -16.76
C PRO A 93 -24.19 26.09 -17.93
N HIS A 94 -23.37 27.10 -17.62
CA HIS A 94 -22.67 27.94 -18.60
C HIS A 94 -21.33 27.34 -19.07
N HIS A 95 -20.84 26.26 -18.45
CA HIS A 95 -19.65 25.57 -18.95
C HIS A 95 -20.00 24.70 -20.16
N ILE A 96 -19.06 24.54 -21.08
CA ILE A 96 -19.15 23.60 -22.19
C ILE A 96 -19.07 22.17 -21.62
N GLN A 97 -19.86 21.25 -22.16
CA GLN A 97 -19.80 19.83 -21.82
C GLN A 97 -18.40 19.30 -22.16
N PHE A 98 -17.66 18.82 -21.16
CA PHE A 98 -16.22 18.53 -21.29
C PHE A 98 -15.93 17.57 -22.46
N TRP A 99 -16.70 16.48 -22.56
CA TRP A 99 -16.52 15.48 -23.61
C TRP A 99 -16.92 15.94 -25.02
N LYS A 100 -17.52 17.14 -25.17
CA LYS A 100 -17.83 17.77 -26.47
C LYS A 100 -16.80 18.80 -26.90
N VAL A 101 -15.84 19.16 -26.05
CA VAL A 101 -14.80 20.17 -26.34
C VAL A 101 -14.03 19.87 -27.62
N TRP A 102 -13.74 18.58 -27.88
CA TRP A 102 -13.04 18.14 -29.09
C TRP A 102 -13.96 17.75 -30.26
N SER A 103 -15.26 17.98 -30.15
CA SER A 103 -16.15 17.83 -31.31
C SER A 103 -15.85 18.90 -32.35
N ARG A 104 -15.93 18.54 -33.63
CA ARG A 104 -15.49 19.37 -34.76
C ARG A 104 -15.95 20.85 -34.69
N PRO A 105 -17.25 21.18 -34.51
CA PRO A 105 -17.69 22.57 -34.48
C PRO A 105 -17.24 23.31 -33.21
N VAL A 106 -17.04 22.61 -32.09
CA VAL A 106 -16.68 23.21 -30.81
C VAL A 106 -15.19 23.52 -30.74
N SER A 107 -14.34 22.56 -31.13
CA SER A 107 -12.89 22.73 -31.08
C SER A 107 -12.37 23.77 -32.08
N ALA A 108 -13.10 24.03 -33.17
CA ALA A 108 -12.76 25.04 -34.15
C ALA A 108 -13.15 26.47 -33.72
N SER A 109 -13.62 26.65 -32.46
CA SER A 109 -14.06 27.94 -31.94
C SER A 109 -12.94 28.74 -31.27
N LYS A 110 -13.12 30.06 -31.22
CA LYS A 110 -12.19 30.96 -30.51
C LYS A 110 -12.14 30.70 -29.01
N ILE A 111 -13.24 30.23 -28.42
CA ILE A 111 -13.33 29.93 -26.98
C ILE A 111 -12.39 28.77 -26.64
N ILE A 112 -12.52 27.63 -27.34
CA ILE A 112 -11.67 26.46 -27.07
C ILE A 112 -10.21 26.72 -27.42
N PHE A 113 -9.93 27.48 -28.49
CA PHE A 113 -8.58 27.94 -28.76
C PHE A 113 -8.01 28.79 -27.62
N GLY A 114 -8.79 29.78 -27.14
CA GLY A 114 -8.39 30.66 -26.03
C GLY A 114 -8.13 29.89 -24.74
N GLU A 115 -9.02 28.97 -24.35
CA GLU A 115 -8.85 28.13 -23.16
C GLU A 115 -7.64 27.19 -23.26
N THR A 116 -7.44 26.56 -24.42
CA THR A 116 -6.29 25.68 -24.68
C THR A 116 -4.99 26.48 -24.64
N PHE A 117 -4.96 27.63 -25.30
CA PHE A 117 -3.78 28.51 -25.35
C PHE A 117 -3.47 29.13 -23.98
N ALA A 118 -4.49 29.51 -23.21
CA ALA A 118 -4.32 29.98 -21.84
C ALA A 118 -3.65 28.90 -20.97
N GLY A 119 -4.03 27.63 -21.11
CA GLY A 119 -3.38 26.53 -20.42
C GLY A 119 -1.86 26.49 -20.65
N TYR A 120 -1.42 26.63 -21.91
CA TYR A 120 0.01 26.69 -22.25
C TYR A 120 0.71 27.95 -21.74
N LEU A 121 0.10 29.13 -21.86
CA LEU A 121 0.70 30.38 -21.37
C LEU A 121 0.89 30.38 -19.85
N LEU A 122 -0.05 29.79 -19.12
CA LEU A 122 0.03 29.69 -17.67
C LEU A 122 1.18 28.80 -17.18
N VAL A 123 1.66 27.86 -18.00
CA VAL A 123 2.83 27.03 -17.67
C VAL A 123 4.03 27.92 -17.35
N THR A 124 4.29 28.93 -18.18
CA THR A 124 5.39 29.89 -17.97
C THR A 124 5.23 30.65 -16.65
N LEU A 125 4.01 31.06 -16.30
CA LEU A 125 3.76 31.76 -15.04
C LEU A 125 3.96 30.84 -13.82
N PHE A 126 3.57 29.57 -13.93
CA PHE A 126 3.78 28.58 -12.85
C PHE A 126 5.27 28.29 -12.66
N PHE A 127 6.03 28.10 -13.73
CA PHE A 127 7.49 27.99 -13.62
C PHE A 127 8.13 29.24 -13.02
N ALA A 128 7.70 30.44 -13.43
CA ALA A 128 8.22 31.68 -12.86
C ALA A 128 7.90 31.78 -11.35
N TYR A 129 6.68 31.40 -10.95
CA TYR A 129 6.28 31.31 -9.54
C TYR A 129 7.19 30.35 -8.76
N GLU A 130 7.38 29.13 -9.26
CA GLU A 130 8.24 28.15 -8.59
C GLU A 130 9.67 28.65 -8.46
N ILE A 131 10.25 29.16 -9.54
CA ILE A 131 11.62 29.69 -9.53
C ILE A 131 11.74 30.79 -8.47
N VAL A 132 10.85 31.78 -8.47
CA VAL A 132 10.87 32.88 -7.48
C VAL A 132 10.70 32.35 -6.06
N LEU A 133 9.77 31.41 -5.84
CA LEU A 133 9.54 30.82 -4.54
C LEU A 133 10.77 30.09 -4.03
N TYR A 134 11.37 29.21 -4.84
CA TYR A 134 12.53 28.42 -4.45
C TYR A 134 13.76 29.30 -4.21
N PHE A 135 14.02 30.31 -5.03
CA PHE A 135 15.08 31.30 -4.78
C PHE A 135 14.85 32.02 -3.45
N PHE A 136 13.63 32.50 -3.18
CA PHE A 136 13.30 33.17 -1.93
C PHE A 136 13.42 32.22 -0.71
N ALA A 137 12.89 31.00 -0.83
CA ALA A 137 12.88 30.01 0.22
C ALA A 137 14.30 29.60 0.62
N GLN A 138 15.18 29.36 -0.35
CA GLN A 138 16.57 28.99 -0.10
C GLN A 138 17.38 30.17 0.45
N GLU A 139 17.31 31.35 -0.17
CA GLU A 139 18.15 32.49 0.21
C GLU A 139 17.68 33.24 1.47
N LYS A 140 16.36 33.29 1.70
CA LYS A 140 15.78 34.10 2.80
C LYS A 140 15.24 33.26 3.95
N LEU A 141 14.71 32.07 3.67
CA LEU A 141 14.11 31.22 4.70
C LEU A 141 15.01 30.05 5.12
N GLY A 142 16.13 29.83 4.42
CA GLY A 142 17.06 28.72 4.68
C GLY A 142 16.42 27.35 4.44
N TRP A 143 15.43 27.26 3.55
CA TRP A 143 14.79 25.99 3.23
C TRP A 143 15.77 25.10 2.47
N TRP A 144 15.79 23.82 2.84
CA TRP A 144 16.55 22.80 2.14
C TRP A 144 15.64 22.00 1.22
N THR A 145 16.00 21.98 -0.06
CA THR A 145 15.31 21.21 -1.11
C THR A 145 16.33 20.37 -1.87
N PRO A 146 16.24 19.03 -1.81
CA PRO A 146 17.14 18.11 -2.50
C PRO A 146 16.96 18.14 -4.02
N SER A 147 18.05 18.25 -4.78
CA SER A 147 18.04 18.30 -6.25
C SER A 147 17.76 16.95 -6.90
N ASP A 148 18.02 15.85 -6.19
CA ASP A 148 17.71 14.47 -6.56
C ASP A 148 16.19 14.21 -6.69
N THR A 149 15.34 15.04 -6.07
CA THR A 149 13.90 15.01 -6.30
C THR A 149 13.48 15.63 -7.64
N LEU A 150 14.36 16.37 -8.31
CA LEU A 150 14.08 17.11 -9.55
C LEU A 150 14.48 16.34 -10.82
N LEU A 151 15.29 15.28 -10.71
CA LEU A 151 15.83 14.53 -11.85
C LEU A 151 15.77 13.03 -11.59
N ASN A 152 15.06 12.30 -12.47
CA ASN A 152 15.07 10.83 -12.48
C ASN A 152 15.89 10.30 -13.67
N PRO A 153 17.20 10.04 -13.49
CA PRO A 153 18.06 9.55 -14.56
C PRO A 153 17.67 8.15 -15.07
N ASP A 154 17.00 7.34 -14.24
CA ASP A 154 16.59 5.97 -14.58
C ASP A 154 15.58 5.94 -15.74
N MET A 155 14.97 7.08 -16.09
CA MET A 155 14.07 7.18 -17.24
C MET A 155 14.73 6.68 -18.54
N PHE A 156 16.05 6.82 -18.72
CA PHE A 156 16.76 6.30 -19.89
C PHE A 156 16.85 4.76 -19.94
N ALA A 157 16.72 4.10 -18.79
CA ALA A 157 16.71 2.64 -18.66
C ALA A 157 15.30 2.03 -18.85
N THR A 158 14.43 2.71 -19.59
CA THR A 158 13.13 2.21 -20.04
C THR A 158 13.11 1.99 -21.56
N TYR A 159 12.12 1.25 -22.07
CA TYR A 159 12.00 1.04 -23.52
C TYR A 159 11.61 2.32 -24.28
N VAL A 160 10.68 3.09 -23.74
CA VAL A 160 10.11 4.33 -24.28
C VAL A 160 10.14 5.40 -23.18
N PRO A 161 11.27 6.11 -23.00
CA PRO A 161 11.41 7.16 -21.99
C PRO A 161 10.28 8.20 -21.96
N SER A 162 9.82 8.69 -23.12
CA SER A 162 8.74 9.67 -23.22
C SER A 162 7.40 9.17 -22.66
N LEU A 163 7.11 7.86 -22.75
CA LEU A 163 5.87 7.28 -22.22
C LEU A 163 5.79 7.46 -20.69
N ALA A 164 6.92 7.39 -20.00
CA ALA A 164 6.98 7.56 -18.56
C ALA A 164 6.46 8.93 -18.12
N ALA A 165 6.95 9.99 -18.76
CA ALA A 165 6.54 11.36 -18.49
C ALA A 165 5.08 11.59 -18.91
N VAL A 166 4.72 11.22 -20.15
CA VAL A 166 3.38 11.48 -20.71
C VAL A 166 2.28 10.71 -19.98
N ALA A 167 2.49 9.43 -19.64
CA ALA A 167 1.48 8.63 -18.95
C ALA A 167 1.20 9.13 -17.53
N GLN A 168 2.26 9.47 -16.78
CA GLN A 168 2.14 10.01 -15.43
C GLN A 168 1.51 11.40 -15.44
N ALA A 169 1.98 12.31 -16.31
CA ALA A 169 1.40 13.63 -16.44
C ALA A 169 -0.06 13.60 -16.91
N ALA A 170 -0.43 12.69 -17.82
CA ALA A 170 -1.82 12.52 -18.26
C ALA A 170 -2.70 12.00 -17.11
N GLN A 171 -2.18 11.10 -16.29
CA GLN A 171 -2.86 10.63 -15.09
C GLN A 171 -3.05 11.78 -14.10
N ALA A 172 -1.99 12.51 -13.72
CA ALA A 172 -2.07 13.64 -12.79
C ALA A 172 -3.00 14.74 -13.32
N GLY A 173 -2.74 15.23 -14.53
CA GLY A 173 -3.49 16.34 -15.13
C GLY A 173 -4.99 16.06 -15.27
N PHE A 174 -5.40 14.88 -15.73
CA PHE A 174 -6.83 14.56 -15.80
C PHE A 174 -7.43 14.22 -14.44
N TRP A 175 -6.75 13.37 -13.66
CA TRP A 175 -7.30 12.82 -12.43
C TRP A 175 -7.39 13.85 -11.34
N GLU A 176 -6.34 14.62 -11.13
CA GLU A 176 -6.25 15.56 -10.02
C GLU A 176 -7.18 16.75 -10.24
N GLU A 177 -7.29 17.26 -11.47
CA GLU A 177 -8.26 18.31 -11.80
C GLU A 177 -9.71 17.80 -11.64
N SER A 178 -9.97 16.53 -11.98
CA SER A 178 -11.27 15.91 -11.77
C SER A 178 -11.59 15.72 -10.27
N LEU A 179 -10.62 15.22 -9.49
CA LEU A 179 -10.80 14.78 -8.11
C LEU A 179 -10.72 15.91 -7.10
N PHE A 180 -9.78 16.84 -7.27
CA PHE A 180 -9.51 17.92 -6.33
C PHE A 180 -10.19 19.23 -6.72
N ARG A 181 -10.54 19.45 -7.99
CA ARG A 181 -11.22 20.70 -8.42
C ARG A 181 -12.67 20.44 -8.74
N ALA A 182 -12.94 19.70 -9.82
CA ALA A 182 -14.30 19.58 -10.33
C ALA A 182 -15.26 18.92 -9.33
N ALA A 183 -14.93 17.73 -8.80
CA ALA A 183 -15.81 17.01 -7.89
C ALA A 183 -16.18 17.81 -6.61
N PRO A 184 -15.22 18.33 -5.81
CA PRO A 184 -15.56 19.06 -4.59
C PRO A 184 -16.20 20.42 -4.85
N LEU A 185 -15.75 21.19 -5.83
CA LEU A 185 -16.32 22.53 -6.11
C LEU A 185 -17.73 22.44 -6.69
N ALA A 186 -18.00 21.48 -7.58
CA ALA A 186 -19.36 21.24 -8.09
C ALA A 186 -20.28 20.70 -6.98
N ALA A 187 -19.80 19.77 -6.15
CA ALA A 187 -20.58 19.28 -5.01
C ALA A 187 -20.92 20.42 -4.04
N ALA A 188 -19.95 21.27 -3.72
CA ALA A 188 -20.15 22.43 -2.85
C ALA A 188 -21.14 23.43 -3.44
N ALA A 189 -21.08 23.70 -4.74
CA ALA A 189 -22.06 24.54 -5.43
C ALA A 189 -23.48 23.97 -5.30
N LEU A 190 -23.68 22.68 -5.58
CA LEU A 190 -24.99 22.03 -5.49
C LEU A 190 -25.54 21.97 -4.06
N ILE A 191 -24.67 21.70 -3.08
CA ILE A 191 -25.06 21.72 -1.66
C ILE A 191 -25.41 23.16 -1.25
N GLY A 192 -24.60 24.13 -1.65
CA GLY A 192 -24.83 25.53 -1.36
C GLY A 192 -26.11 26.07 -1.98
N ASP A 193 -26.48 25.65 -3.19
CA ASP A 193 -27.76 25.98 -3.82
C ASP A 193 -28.94 25.50 -2.97
N LYS A 194 -28.85 24.29 -2.40
CA LYS A 194 -29.88 23.74 -1.51
C LYS A 194 -30.11 24.58 -0.25
N PHE A 195 -29.06 25.23 0.25
CA PHE A 195 -29.10 26.06 1.46
C PHE A 195 -29.14 27.57 1.17
N GLY A 196 -29.23 27.99 -0.10
CA GLY A 196 -29.17 29.40 -0.50
C GLY A 196 -27.82 30.09 -0.23
N LYS A 197 -26.75 29.32 -0.01
CA LYS A 197 -25.41 29.80 0.40
C LYS A 197 -24.30 29.38 -0.57
N ARG A 198 -24.60 29.33 -1.88
CA ARG A 198 -23.69 28.84 -2.94
C ARG A 198 -22.26 29.38 -2.81
N ARG A 199 -22.09 30.70 -2.70
CA ARG A 199 -20.77 31.35 -2.62
C ARG A 199 -19.97 30.92 -1.39
N THR A 200 -20.62 30.81 -0.23
CA THR A 200 -19.97 30.37 1.02
C THR A 200 -19.48 28.94 0.93
N PHE A 201 -20.29 28.02 0.38
CA PHE A 201 -19.89 26.63 0.20
C PHE A 201 -18.75 26.50 -0.81
N ILE A 202 -18.80 27.22 -1.94
CA ILE A 202 -17.70 27.26 -2.91
C ILE A 202 -16.43 27.80 -2.24
N GLY A 203 -16.51 28.89 -1.48
CA GLY A 203 -15.36 29.46 -0.76
C GLY A 203 -14.73 28.48 0.23
N GLY A 204 -15.55 27.79 1.03
CA GLY A 204 -15.08 26.74 1.93
C GLY A 204 -14.44 25.56 1.18
N ALA A 205 -15.01 25.16 0.05
CA ALA A 205 -14.46 24.09 -0.79
C ALA A 205 -13.17 24.50 -1.49
N MET A 206 -12.99 25.77 -1.87
CA MET A 206 -11.73 26.31 -2.41
C MET A 206 -10.59 26.18 -1.40
N ILE A 207 -10.85 26.50 -0.12
CA ILE A 207 -9.87 26.34 0.97
C ILE A 207 -9.59 24.84 1.21
N LEU A 208 -10.65 24.04 1.33
CA LEU A 208 -10.52 22.61 1.61
C LEU A 208 -9.72 21.89 0.51
N GLN A 209 -10.00 22.16 -0.77
CA GLN A 209 -9.28 21.51 -1.86
C GLN A 209 -7.81 21.92 -1.91
N ALA A 210 -7.50 23.20 -1.66
CA ALA A 210 -6.13 23.69 -1.66
C ALA A 210 -5.31 23.01 -0.55
N LEU A 211 -5.85 22.97 0.67
CA LEU A 211 -5.19 22.32 1.81
C LEU A 211 -5.00 20.82 1.58
N VAL A 212 -6.02 20.12 1.09
CA VAL A 212 -5.95 18.67 0.88
C VAL A 212 -5.00 18.32 -0.27
N PHE A 213 -5.03 19.07 -1.37
CA PHE A 213 -4.12 18.87 -2.50
C PHE A 213 -2.66 19.13 -2.09
N ALA A 214 -2.40 20.26 -1.45
CA ALA A 214 -1.07 20.65 -1.02
C ALA A 214 -0.50 19.67 0.03
N SER A 215 -1.33 19.24 1.00
CA SER A 215 -0.94 18.24 1.99
C SER A 215 -0.69 16.86 1.39
N GLY A 216 -1.36 16.51 0.28
CA GLY A 216 -1.12 15.28 -0.48
C GLY A 216 0.32 15.16 -1.01
N HIS A 217 1.03 16.29 -1.11
CA HIS A 217 2.41 16.38 -1.55
C HIS A 217 3.39 16.67 -0.39
N ALA A 218 2.97 16.60 0.87
CA ALA A 218 3.89 16.83 1.99
C ALA A 218 4.95 15.72 2.17
N GLY A 219 4.86 14.62 1.41
CA GLY A 219 5.77 13.47 1.50
C GLY A 219 7.11 13.64 0.76
N TYR A 220 7.30 14.70 -0.03
CA TYR A 220 8.59 14.96 -0.67
C TYR A 220 9.63 15.41 0.38
N ALA A 221 10.86 14.91 0.24
CA ALA A 221 11.96 15.31 1.11
C ALA A 221 12.21 16.82 0.95
N ASN A 222 11.93 17.58 1.99
CA ASN A 222 12.14 19.02 2.08
C ASN A 222 12.25 19.42 3.55
N GLN A 223 13.02 20.45 3.86
CA GLN A 223 13.00 21.09 5.18
C GLN A 223 12.69 22.58 5.04
N PRO A 224 11.67 23.10 5.75
CA PRO A 224 10.78 22.41 6.70
C PRO A 224 9.80 21.45 6.01
N ALA A 225 9.28 20.45 6.74
CA ALA A 225 8.41 19.41 6.19
C ALA A 225 7.09 19.93 5.56
N TYR A 226 6.68 21.16 5.89
CA TYR A 226 5.50 21.80 5.30
C TYR A 226 5.80 22.62 4.04
N ALA A 227 7.06 22.69 3.57
CA ALA A 227 7.46 23.54 2.45
C ALA A 227 6.60 23.30 1.20
N ARG A 228 6.38 22.03 0.83
CA ARG A 228 5.55 21.66 -0.33
C ARG A 228 4.07 22.02 -0.14
N VAL A 229 3.60 22.04 1.10
CA VAL A 229 2.23 22.49 1.40
C VAL A 229 2.11 23.99 1.11
N VAL A 230 3.07 24.80 1.54
CA VAL A 230 3.07 26.24 1.30
C VAL A 230 3.18 26.57 -0.19
N GLU A 231 4.08 25.88 -0.90
CA GLU A 231 4.26 26.00 -2.35
C GLU A 231 2.94 25.81 -3.09
N LEU A 232 2.20 24.74 -2.81
CA LEU A 232 1.04 24.38 -3.62
C LEU A 232 -0.25 25.14 -3.27
N ILE A 233 -0.27 26.00 -2.25
CA ILE A 233 -1.46 26.77 -1.87
C ILE A 233 -1.91 27.70 -3.00
N ILE A 234 -1.00 28.54 -3.51
CA ILE A 234 -1.33 29.52 -4.57
C ILE A 234 -1.71 28.80 -5.87
N PRO A 235 -0.90 27.86 -6.40
CA PRO A 235 -1.28 27.03 -7.54
C PRO A 235 -2.67 26.40 -7.40
N SER A 236 -3.00 25.85 -6.22
CA SER A 236 -4.31 25.24 -5.98
C SER A 236 -5.47 26.21 -6.06
N PHE A 237 -5.31 27.45 -5.59
CA PHE A 237 -6.34 28.48 -5.74
C PHE A 237 -6.50 28.89 -7.21
N VAL A 238 -5.39 29.00 -7.95
CA VAL A 238 -5.40 29.31 -9.38
C VAL A 238 -6.14 28.22 -10.17
N PHE A 239 -5.81 26.94 -9.97
CA PHE A 239 -6.53 25.81 -10.60
C PHE A 239 -8.02 25.81 -10.25
N GLY A 240 -8.37 26.04 -8.99
CA GLY A 240 -9.77 26.14 -8.57
C GLY A 240 -10.52 27.30 -9.25
N ALA A 241 -9.86 28.47 -9.40
CA ALA A 241 -10.43 29.63 -10.09
C ALA A 241 -10.60 29.38 -11.59
N LEU A 242 -9.62 28.75 -12.25
CA LEU A 242 -9.71 28.34 -13.65
C LEU A 242 -10.90 27.40 -13.87
N TYR A 243 -11.08 26.40 -13.00
CA TYR A 243 -12.21 25.49 -13.08
C TYR A 243 -13.56 26.22 -12.95
N LEU A 244 -13.68 27.15 -11.98
CA LEU A 244 -14.92 27.91 -11.80
C LEU A 244 -15.24 28.81 -13.01
N ALA A 245 -14.22 29.38 -13.65
CA ALA A 245 -14.38 30.29 -14.78
C ALA A 245 -14.63 29.56 -16.12
N PHE A 246 -13.87 28.51 -16.40
CA PHE A 246 -13.76 27.90 -17.73
C PHE A 246 -14.09 26.40 -17.76
N GLY A 247 -14.24 25.76 -16.60
CA GLY A 247 -14.36 24.31 -16.51
C GLY A 247 -12.99 23.60 -16.59
N LEU A 248 -13.01 22.33 -16.99
CA LEU A 248 -11.86 21.43 -16.83
C LEU A 248 -10.71 21.65 -17.84
N LEU A 249 -11.00 22.14 -19.05
CA LEU A 249 -10.03 22.15 -20.15
C LEU A 249 -8.72 22.91 -19.84
N PRO A 250 -8.74 24.20 -19.47
CA PRO A 250 -7.49 24.95 -19.29
C PRO A 250 -6.66 24.41 -18.13
N GLY A 251 -7.31 23.96 -17.04
CA GLY A 251 -6.63 23.33 -15.90
C GLY A 251 -5.93 22.04 -16.30
N ILE A 252 -6.61 21.15 -17.04
CA ILE A 252 -6.01 19.89 -17.52
C ILE A 252 -4.85 20.15 -18.48
N VAL A 253 -4.98 21.10 -19.42
CA VAL A 253 -3.89 21.43 -20.36
C VAL A 253 -2.68 22.00 -19.62
N LEU A 254 -2.90 22.93 -18.68
CA LEU A 254 -1.85 23.49 -17.83
C LEU A 254 -1.14 22.40 -17.04
N HIS A 255 -1.89 21.60 -16.29
CA HIS A 255 -1.34 20.58 -15.39
C HIS A 255 -0.59 19.49 -16.18
N PHE A 256 -1.20 18.94 -17.22
CA PHE A 256 -0.55 17.95 -18.10
C PHE A 256 0.74 18.49 -18.71
N THR A 257 0.73 19.73 -19.20
CA THR A 257 1.92 20.32 -19.84
C THR A 257 3.02 20.58 -18.82
N TYR A 258 2.67 21.19 -17.69
CA TYR A 258 3.61 21.50 -16.61
C TYR A 258 4.33 20.25 -16.12
N ASP A 259 3.57 19.20 -15.81
CA ASP A 259 4.12 17.92 -15.35
C ASP A 259 4.95 17.23 -16.42
N THR A 260 4.49 17.23 -17.68
CA THR A 260 5.24 16.60 -18.76
C THR A 260 6.60 17.28 -18.94
N VAL A 261 6.67 18.62 -18.85
CA VAL A 261 7.94 19.36 -18.94
C VAL A 261 8.87 18.96 -17.79
N TRP A 262 8.39 18.96 -16.54
CA TRP A 262 9.21 18.57 -15.39
C TRP A 262 9.68 17.12 -15.45
N MET A 263 8.77 16.19 -15.71
CA MET A 263 9.06 14.75 -15.71
C MET A 263 9.96 14.34 -16.88
N SER A 264 9.96 15.09 -17.98
CA SER A 264 10.81 14.82 -19.15
C SER A 264 12.11 15.63 -19.16
N LEU A 265 12.38 16.46 -18.16
CA LEU A 265 13.58 17.32 -18.11
C LEU A 265 14.88 16.56 -18.40
N PRO A 266 15.13 15.33 -17.85
CA PRO A 266 16.33 14.57 -18.19
C PRO A 266 16.50 14.27 -19.69
N LEU A 267 15.39 14.13 -20.45
CA LEU A 267 15.45 13.97 -21.91
C LEU A 267 15.92 15.25 -22.59
N PHE A 268 15.42 16.41 -22.16
CA PHE A 268 15.70 17.70 -22.79
C PHE A 268 17.08 18.26 -22.47
N VAL A 269 17.72 17.79 -21.39
CA VAL A 269 19.13 18.11 -21.09
C VAL A 269 20.12 17.11 -21.73
N SER A 270 19.64 16.06 -22.39
CA SER A 270 20.47 15.05 -23.06
C SER A 270 20.60 15.32 -24.56
N SER A 271 21.78 15.06 -25.12
CA SER A 271 22.15 15.35 -26.52
C SER A 271 22.34 14.10 -27.39
N THR A 272 21.82 12.94 -26.97
CA THR A 272 21.94 11.70 -27.76
C THR A 272 20.88 11.65 -28.87
N ALA A 273 21.16 10.93 -29.97
CA ALA A 273 20.19 10.75 -31.05
C ALA A 273 18.85 10.17 -30.58
N ARG A 274 18.89 9.21 -29.64
CA ARG A 274 17.70 8.65 -28.99
C ARG A 274 16.96 9.72 -28.17
N ALA A 275 17.69 10.53 -27.39
CA ALA A 275 17.07 11.62 -26.63
C ALA A 275 16.34 12.62 -27.53
N HIS A 276 16.91 12.99 -28.69
CA HIS A 276 16.23 13.88 -29.64
C HIS A 276 14.93 13.30 -30.19
N LEU A 277 14.89 12.00 -30.47
CA LEU A 277 13.66 11.32 -30.88
C LEU A 277 12.60 11.37 -29.76
N GLU A 278 12.99 11.07 -28.52
CA GLU A 278 12.08 11.14 -27.37
C GLU A 278 11.60 12.58 -27.09
N GLN A 279 12.46 13.60 -27.23
CA GLN A 279 12.09 15.01 -27.13
C GLN A 279 10.99 15.39 -28.13
N VAL A 280 11.12 14.94 -29.38
CA VAL A 280 10.10 15.17 -30.42
C VAL A 280 8.79 14.48 -30.05
N ILE A 281 8.83 13.23 -29.56
CA ILE A 281 7.63 12.52 -29.11
C ILE A 281 6.93 13.27 -27.96
N VAL A 282 7.69 13.74 -26.98
CA VAL A 282 7.15 14.54 -25.87
C VAL A 282 6.52 15.82 -26.39
N ALA A 283 7.21 16.58 -27.25
CA ALA A 283 6.69 17.82 -27.81
C ALA A 283 5.38 17.58 -28.61
N LEU A 284 5.34 16.52 -29.42
CA LEU A 284 4.14 16.14 -30.16
C LEU A 284 2.98 15.77 -29.23
N ALA A 285 3.24 15.02 -28.16
CA ALA A 285 2.25 14.62 -27.17
C ALA A 285 1.68 15.82 -26.39
N VAL A 286 2.55 16.72 -25.92
CA VAL A 286 2.16 17.95 -25.20
C VAL A 286 1.26 18.83 -26.06
N LEU A 287 1.53 18.92 -27.37
CA LEU A 287 0.80 19.78 -28.29
C LEU A 287 -0.52 19.18 -28.82
N VAL A 288 -0.88 17.94 -28.45
CA VAL A 288 -2.13 17.28 -28.91
C VAL A 288 -3.38 18.16 -28.76
N PRO A 289 -3.66 18.81 -27.62
CA PRO A 289 -4.80 19.72 -27.48
C PRO A 289 -4.82 20.81 -28.56
N LEU A 290 -3.68 21.43 -28.84
CA LEU A 290 -3.55 22.47 -29.85
C LEU A 290 -3.72 21.91 -31.28
N TRP A 291 -3.14 20.75 -31.57
CA TRP A 291 -3.28 20.09 -32.87
C TRP A 291 -4.73 19.78 -33.21
N VAL A 292 -5.53 19.34 -32.24
CA VAL A 292 -6.97 19.09 -32.44
C VAL A 292 -7.70 20.37 -32.83
N VAL A 293 -7.42 21.48 -32.15
CA VAL A 293 -8.01 22.79 -32.44
C VAL A 293 -7.62 23.27 -33.84
N LEU A 294 -6.33 23.26 -34.16
CA LEU A 294 -5.82 23.71 -35.47
C LEU A 294 -6.34 22.85 -36.61
N ALA A 295 -6.31 21.52 -36.47
CA ALA A 295 -6.79 20.60 -37.50
C ALA A 295 -8.28 20.80 -37.81
N ASN A 296 -9.11 20.98 -36.77
CA ASN A 296 -10.54 21.23 -36.99
C ASN A 296 -10.81 22.65 -37.48
N ARG A 297 -10.03 23.65 -37.07
CA ARG A 297 -10.09 25.01 -37.63
C ARG A 297 -9.75 25.05 -39.12
N ILE A 298 -8.76 24.26 -39.56
CA ILE A 298 -8.41 24.12 -40.98
C ILE A 298 -9.54 23.42 -41.74
N ARG A 299 -10.06 22.31 -41.21
CA ARG A 299 -11.16 21.55 -41.85
C ARG A 299 -12.46 22.35 -41.97
N VAL A 300 -12.78 23.20 -41.00
CA VAL A 300 -13.97 24.07 -41.01
C VAL A 300 -13.74 25.33 -41.86
N GLY A 301 -12.49 25.69 -42.15
CA GLY A 301 -12.13 26.86 -42.98
C GLY A 301 -12.28 28.22 -42.29
N SER A 302 -13.11 28.33 -41.25
CA SER A 302 -13.31 29.55 -40.45
C SER A 302 -13.36 29.26 -38.94
N TRP A 303 -13.29 30.31 -38.11
CA TRP A 303 -13.53 30.17 -36.68
C TRP A 303 -15.02 29.93 -36.44
N ALA A 304 -15.36 28.81 -35.81
CA ALA A 304 -16.74 28.48 -35.50
C ALA A 304 -17.24 29.18 -34.22
N GLU A 305 -18.55 29.35 -34.10
CA GLU A 305 -19.21 29.69 -32.85
C GLU A 305 -19.59 28.43 -32.08
N VAL A 306 -19.59 28.49 -30.75
CA VAL A 306 -19.93 27.35 -29.90
C VAL A 306 -21.46 27.17 -29.89
N PRO A 307 -22.00 26.04 -30.38
CA PRO A 307 -23.45 25.83 -30.40
C PRO A 307 -24.06 25.78 -28.99
N HIS A 308 -25.24 26.37 -28.79
CA HIS A 308 -25.88 26.41 -27.46
C HIS A 308 -26.13 25.00 -26.86
N GLU A 309 -26.36 24.00 -27.71
CA GLU A 309 -26.58 22.59 -27.36
C GLU A 309 -25.36 21.86 -26.74
N VAL A 310 -24.17 22.47 -26.79
CA VAL A 310 -22.96 21.89 -26.19
C VAL A 310 -22.68 22.41 -24.80
N PHE A 311 -23.43 23.39 -24.31
CA PHE A 311 -23.37 23.84 -22.92
C PHE A 311 -24.04 22.85 -21.98
N ASN A 312 -23.60 22.84 -20.72
CA ASN A 312 -24.13 21.96 -19.69
C ASN A 312 -25.63 22.17 -19.46
N GLY A 313 -26.10 23.42 -19.49
CA GLY A 313 -27.51 23.77 -19.30
C GLY A 313 -28.45 23.24 -20.38
N ALA A 314 -27.93 22.93 -21.58
CA ALA A 314 -28.73 22.36 -22.67
C ALA A 314 -28.93 20.85 -22.53
N TRP A 315 -28.17 20.17 -21.66
CA TRP A 315 -28.33 18.73 -21.46
C TRP A 315 -29.47 18.41 -20.51
N LYS A 316 -30.29 17.41 -20.87
CA LYS A 316 -31.35 16.87 -20.03
C LYS A 316 -31.17 15.36 -19.83
N PRO A 317 -31.49 14.82 -18.64
CA PRO A 317 -31.54 13.38 -18.42
C PRO A 317 -32.48 12.72 -19.44
N ARG A 318 -32.08 11.56 -19.97
CA ARG A 318 -32.95 10.78 -20.85
C ARG A 318 -34.19 10.34 -20.08
N GLU A 319 -35.36 10.79 -20.51
CA GLU A 319 -36.63 10.23 -20.08
C GLU A 319 -36.73 8.81 -20.63
N ILE A 320 -36.71 7.84 -19.72
CA ILE A 320 -37.03 6.45 -20.02
C ILE A 320 -38.32 6.23 -19.24
N PRO A 321 -39.44 5.87 -19.90
CA PRO A 321 -40.68 5.52 -19.21
C PRO A 321 -40.33 4.57 -18.06
N GLU A 322 -40.87 4.81 -16.86
CA GLU A 322 -40.76 3.82 -15.81
C GLU A 322 -41.46 2.56 -16.30
N ALA A 323 -40.69 1.62 -16.85
CA ALA A 323 -41.15 0.27 -17.01
C ALA A 323 -41.68 -0.14 -15.62
N PRO A 324 -42.93 -0.63 -15.53
CA PRO A 324 -43.42 -1.20 -14.29
C PRO A 324 -42.36 -2.16 -13.76
N PRO A 325 -42.22 -2.33 -12.43
CA PRO A 325 -41.40 -3.40 -11.92
C PRO A 325 -42.01 -4.72 -12.40
N GLU A 326 -41.62 -5.17 -13.59
CA GLU A 326 -41.72 -6.56 -13.97
C GLU A 326 -40.77 -7.25 -13.02
N ILE A 327 -41.33 -7.70 -11.91
CA ILE A 327 -40.79 -8.78 -11.11
C ILE A 327 -40.97 -10.02 -11.98
N THR A 328 -40.24 -10.09 -13.09
CA THR A 328 -39.81 -11.39 -13.56
C THR A 328 -38.90 -11.86 -12.44
N ALA A 329 -39.47 -12.67 -11.55
CA ALA A 329 -38.68 -13.58 -10.73
C ALA A 329 -37.91 -14.42 -11.75
N VAL A 330 -36.76 -13.92 -12.20
CA VAL A 330 -35.78 -14.76 -12.89
C VAL A 330 -35.54 -15.84 -11.85
N PRO A 331 -36.00 -17.08 -12.07
CA PRO A 331 -35.74 -18.14 -11.11
C PRO A 331 -34.24 -18.10 -10.95
N VAL A 332 -33.77 -17.87 -9.73
CA VAL A 332 -32.36 -18.00 -9.42
C VAL A 332 -32.10 -19.48 -9.67
N ARG A 333 -31.69 -19.81 -10.90
CA ARG A 333 -31.17 -21.13 -11.22
C ARG A 333 -29.91 -21.20 -10.41
N THR A 334 -30.02 -21.78 -9.22
CA THR A 334 -28.85 -22.23 -8.49
C THR A 334 -28.16 -23.19 -9.45
N PHE A 335 -26.94 -22.86 -9.87
CA PHE A 335 -26.08 -23.79 -10.60
C PHE A 335 -25.80 -25.06 -9.77
N ILE A 336 -26.13 -25.03 -8.48
CA ILE A 336 -26.05 -26.14 -7.54
C ILE A 336 -27.39 -26.89 -7.54
N SER A 337 -27.34 -28.19 -7.80
CA SER A 337 -28.52 -29.05 -7.79
C SER A 337 -29.08 -29.21 -6.36
N PRO A 338 -30.41 -29.41 -6.20
CA PRO A 338 -31.00 -29.67 -4.89
C PRO A 338 -30.40 -30.88 -4.17
N ALA A 339 -29.90 -31.87 -4.91
CA ALA A 339 -29.20 -33.03 -4.35
C ALA A 339 -27.89 -32.62 -3.68
N VAL A 340 -27.10 -31.73 -4.29
CA VAL A 340 -25.86 -31.22 -3.70
C VAL A 340 -26.14 -30.40 -2.45
N LEU A 341 -27.18 -29.55 -2.45
CA LEU A 341 -27.59 -28.79 -1.26
C LEU A 341 -28.02 -29.70 -0.10
N ARG A 342 -28.68 -30.83 -0.36
CA ARG A 342 -29.03 -31.83 0.67
C ARG A 342 -27.83 -32.65 1.14
N ALA A 343 -26.86 -32.91 0.26
CA ALA A 343 -25.64 -33.62 0.62
C ALA A 343 -24.66 -32.72 1.41
N LEU A 344 -24.69 -31.40 1.21
CA LEU A 344 -23.74 -30.47 1.80
C LEU A 344 -23.61 -30.59 3.32
N PRO A 345 -24.69 -30.64 4.12
CA PRO A 345 -24.58 -30.82 5.57
C PRO A 345 -23.87 -32.12 5.97
N VAL A 346 -24.08 -33.21 5.23
CA VAL A 346 -23.40 -34.49 5.47
C VAL A 346 -21.93 -34.38 5.09
N ILE A 347 -21.61 -33.75 3.96
CA ILE A 347 -20.23 -33.47 3.54
C ILE A 347 -19.53 -32.53 4.54
N GLY A 348 -20.24 -31.53 5.06
CA GLY A 348 -19.75 -30.60 6.06
C GLY A 348 -19.51 -31.27 7.40
N LEU A 349 -20.40 -32.16 7.84
CA LEU A 349 -20.18 -32.97 9.04
C LEU A 349 -18.99 -33.92 8.86
N ALA A 350 -18.89 -34.60 7.71
CA ALA A 350 -17.74 -35.43 7.38
C ALA A 350 -16.44 -34.61 7.35
N GLY A 351 -16.49 -33.41 6.76
CA GLY A 351 -15.37 -32.46 6.74
C GLY A 351 -14.99 -31.97 8.14
N PHE A 352 -15.95 -31.71 9.02
CA PHE A 352 -15.71 -31.34 10.41
C PHE A 352 -15.08 -32.49 11.20
N VAL A 353 -15.58 -33.72 11.04
CA VAL A 353 -14.99 -34.92 11.65
C VAL A 353 -13.58 -35.16 11.12
N LEU A 354 -13.36 -35.05 9.81
CA LEU A 354 -12.04 -35.13 9.20
C LEU A 354 -11.11 -34.02 9.71
N TRP A 355 -11.61 -32.80 9.88
CA TRP A 355 -10.85 -31.70 10.44
C TRP A 355 -10.41 -32.02 11.87
N ILE A 356 -11.31 -32.54 12.73
CA ILE A 356 -10.94 -32.96 14.09
C ILE A 356 -9.94 -34.13 14.06
N ALA A 357 -10.17 -35.15 13.23
CA ALA A 357 -9.37 -36.37 13.24
C ALA A 357 -7.97 -36.19 12.62
N ALA A 358 -7.85 -35.36 11.57
CA ALA A 358 -6.62 -35.17 10.82
C ALA A 358 -5.80 -33.94 11.28
N SER A 359 -6.39 -33.04 12.08
CA SER A 359 -5.65 -31.87 12.58
C SER A 359 -4.80 -32.25 13.80
N PRO A 360 -3.52 -31.87 13.85
CA PRO A 360 -2.60 -32.31 14.89
C PRO A 360 -2.90 -31.76 16.31
N PHE A 361 -3.58 -30.61 16.42
CA PHE A 361 -3.89 -29.90 17.69
C PHE A 361 -2.74 -29.81 18.71
N HIS A 362 -1.49 -29.77 18.24
CA HIS A 362 -0.28 -29.56 19.05
C HIS A 362 0.64 -28.57 18.34
N THR A 363 1.68 -28.11 19.03
CA THR A 363 2.77 -27.34 18.43
C THR A 363 4.07 -28.12 18.49
N ASP A 364 4.94 -27.94 17.50
CA ASP A 364 6.29 -28.52 17.47
C ASP A 364 7.31 -27.74 18.32
N VAL A 365 6.84 -26.72 19.02
CA VAL A 365 7.65 -25.79 19.82
C VAL A 365 7.02 -25.53 21.19
N PRO A 366 7.83 -25.15 22.19
CA PRO A 366 7.35 -24.78 23.50
C PRO A 366 6.35 -23.60 23.45
N PRO A 367 5.33 -23.58 24.32
CA PRO A 367 4.39 -22.47 24.41
C PRO A 367 5.04 -21.22 25.04
N ILE A 368 4.46 -20.06 24.76
CA ILE A 368 4.76 -18.83 25.51
C ILE A 368 3.95 -18.85 26.81
N GLN A 369 4.65 -18.95 27.95
CA GLN A 369 4.03 -19.04 29.27
C GLN A 369 4.02 -17.70 30.01
N ILE A 370 4.89 -16.77 29.61
CA ILE A 370 5.00 -15.45 30.23
C ILE A 370 4.16 -14.40 29.51
N THR A 371 3.67 -13.45 30.29
CA THR A 371 2.94 -12.26 29.83
C THR A 371 3.90 -11.21 29.28
N ARG A 372 3.33 -10.21 28.60
CA ARG A 372 4.06 -9.03 28.11
C ARG A 372 4.81 -8.31 29.22
N ASN A 373 4.13 -8.02 30.33
CA ASN A 373 4.71 -7.25 31.44
C ASN A 373 5.87 -8.02 32.08
N GLU A 374 5.74 -9.33 32.22
CA GLU A 374 6.84 -10.18 32.72
C GLU A 374 8.02 -10.19 31.75
N ALA A 375 7.78 -10.23 30.44
CA ALA A 375 8.84 -10.12 29.43
C ALA A 375 9.56 -8.77 29.53
N GLU A 376 8.83 -7.65 29.60
CA GLU A 376 9.41 -6.32 29.75
C GLU A 376 10.19 -6.16 31.05
N GLN A 377 9.70 -6.72 32.16
CA GLN A 377 10.41 -6.70 33.44
C GLN A 377 11.69 -7.53 33.38
N LYS A 378 11.65 -8.74 32.84
CA LYS A 378 12.83 -9.59 32.63
C LYS A 378 13.85 -8.93 31.71
N ALA A 379 13.38 -8.21 30.69
CA ALA A 379 14.25 -7.44 29.80
C ALA A 379 14.97 -6.31 30.54
N ARG A 380 14.25 -5.53 31.36
CA ARG A 380 14.86 -4.48 32.20
C ARG A 380 15.84 -5.05 33.21
N GLN A 381 15.51 -6.18 33.83
CA GLN A 381 16.40 -6.87 34.76
C GLN A 381 17.70 -7.30 34.07
N ALA A 382 17.61 -7.91 32.88
CA ALA A 382 18.79 -8.34 32.12
C ALA A 382 19.71 -7.18 31.70
N LEU A 383 19.14 -6.00 31.42
CA LEU A 383 19.92 -4.79 31.17
C LEU A 383 20.56 -4.26 32.46
N THR A 384 19.83 -4.25 33.57
CA THR A 384 20.33 -3.81 34.88
C THR A 384 21.48 -4.69 35.38
N GLU A 385 21.39 -6.00 35.21
CA GLU A 385 22.46 -6.97 35.52
C GLU A 385 23.74 -6.73 34.70
N ARG A 386 23.63 -6.03 33.57
CA ARG A 386 24.76 -5.59 32.73
C ARG A 386 25.20 -4.15 33.02
N GLY A 387 24.68 -3.54 34.08
CA GLY A 387 24.99 -2.17 34.47
C GLY A 387 24.29 -1.10 33.64
N ILE A 388 23.32 -1.46 32.80
CA ILE A 388 22.57 -0.52 31.95
C ILE A 388 21.32 -0.08 32.70
N GLN A 389 21.25 1.21 33.03
CA GLN A 389 20.07 1.82 33.64
C GLN A 389 19.32 2.65 32.60
N LEU A 390 18.09 2.23 32.30
CA LEU A 390 17.22 2.96 31.39
C LEU A 390 16.35 3.94 32.17
N ASP A 391 16.48 5.23 31.88
CA ASP A 391 15.61 6.27 32.41
C ASP A 391 14.21 6.28 31.76
N GLU A 392 13.38 7.25 32.11
CA GLU A 392 12.00 7.39 31.63
C GLU A 392 11.90 7.77 30.14
N SER A 393 12.99 8.22 29.51
CA SER A 393 13.01 8.55 28.08
C SER A 393 12.92 7.30 27.20
N TRP A 394 13.31 6.14 27.73
CA TRP A 394 13.28 4.85 27.04
C TRP A 394 11.90 4.20 27.09
N ARG A 395 11.34 3.95 25.92
CA ARG A 395 10.06 3.24 25.77
C ARG A 395 10.31 1.76 25.55
N ALA A 396 9.74 0.92 26.41
CA ALA A 396 9.65 -0.51 26.17
C ALA A 396 8.54 -0.79 25.14
N LEU A 397 8.89 -1.54 24.10
CA LEU A 397 8.01 -1.91 23.01
C LEU A 397 8.19 -3.39 22.74
N SER A 398 7.12 -4.17 22.81
CA SER A 398 7.23 -5.63 22.79
C SER A 398 6.26 -6.30 21.82
N ARG A 399 6.73 -7.39 21.20
CA ARG A 399 5.92 -8.30 20.38
C ARG A 399 6.42 -9.73 20.54
N VAL A 400 5.56 -10.68 20.19
CA VAL A 400 5.92 -12.09 20.04
C VAL A 400 6.33 -12.35 18.60
N GLU A 401 7.55 -12.86 18.42
CA GLU A 401 8.01 -13.43 17.16
C GLU A 401 7.67 -14.91 17.14
N GLY A 402 6.54 -15.21 16.52
CA GLY A 402 5.83 -16.48 16.69
C GLY A 402 5.58 -17.22 15.38
N GLN A 403 6.46 -17.07 14.39
CA GLN A 403 6.41 -17.82 13.13
C GLN A 403 7.79 -18.43 12.80
N PRO A 404 7.84 -19.65 12.25
CA PRO A 404 9.10 -20.31 11.94
C PRO A 404 9.86 -19.60 10.83
N GLY A 405 11.05 -19.11 11.16
CA GLY A 405 11.99 -18.51 10.20
C GLY A 405 12.61 -19.51 9.22
N GLU A 406 13.47 -19.02 8.34
CA GLU A 406 14.18 -19.82 7.33
C GLU A 406 14.96 -20.99 7.95
N GLN A 407 15.75 -20.72 8.99
CA GLN A 407 16.55 -21.72 9.71
C GLN A 407 15.69 -22.85 10.29
N ASN A 408 14.50 -22.50 10.80
CA ASN A 408 13.57 -23.47 11.37
C ASN A 408 13.06 -24.44 10.29
N ARG A 409 12.68 -23.91 9.11
CA ARG A 409 12.22 -24.73 7.98
C ARG A 409 13.35 -25.55 7.37
N PHE A 410 14.56 -25.00 7.30
CA PHE A 410 15.76 -25.70 6.84
C PHE A 410 16.03 -26.95 7.66
N VAL A 411 16.19 -26.80 8.98
CA VAL A 411 16.48 -27.93 9.87
C VAL A 411 15.34 -28.94 9.86
N TRP A 412 14.09 -28.48 9.84
CA TRP A 412 12.93 -29.37 9.76
C TRP A 412 12.94 -30.24 8.50
N GLN A 413 13.23 -29.66 7.34
CA GLN A 413 13.24 -30.37 6.06
C GLN A 413 14.48 -31.28 5.88
N LYS A 414 15.65 -30.86 6.37
CA LYS A 414 16.93 -31.55 6.12
C LYS A 414 17.32 -32.51 7.23
N ALA A 415 17.10 -32.16 8.50
CA ALA A 415 17.52 -32.95 9.66
C ALA A 415 16.34 -33.64 10.36
N GLY A 416 15.10 -33.27 10.03
CA GLY A 416 13.88 -33.89 10.54
C GLY A 416 13.43 -33.39 11.93
N PRO A 417 12.25 -33.83 12.40
CA PRO A 417 11.62 -33.30 13.62
C PRO A 417 12.43 -33.51 14.91
N ASP A 418 13.14 -34.64 15.03
CA ASP A 418 13.89 -34.95 16.25
C ASP A 418 15.13 -34.06 16.42
N ALA A 419 15.89 -33.86 15.33
CA ALA A 419 17.01 -32.92 15.33
C ALA A 419 16.53 -31.49 15.55
N TYR A 420 15.40 -31.11 14.91
CA TYR A 420 14.76 -29.82 15.12
C TYR A 420 14.46 -29.56 16.61
N LYS A 421 13.76 -30.50 17.28
CA LYS A 421 13.41 -30.36 18.70
C LYS A 421 14.62 -30.22 19.63
N ARG A 422 15.74 -30.86 19.32
CA ARG A 422 17.01 -30.71 20.07
C ARG A 422 17.69 -29.35 19.85
N LEU A 423 17.51 -28.77 18.67
CA LEU A 423 18.15 -27.51 18.28
C LEU A 423 17.33 -26.26 18.67
N VAL A 424 16.02 -26.40 18.87
CA VAL A 424 15.16 -25.32 19.38
C VAL A 424 15.61 -24.89 20.78
N GLY A 425 15.87 -23.59 20.94
CA GLY A 425 16.35 -23.00 22.19
C GLY A 425 17.86 -23.11 22.41
N SER A 426 18.62 -23.73 21.48
CA SER A 426 20.09 -23.76 21.48
C SER A 426 20.68 -22.99 20.30
N TYR A 427 20.43 -23.44 19.06
CA TYR A 427 20.83 -22.76 17.81
C TYR A 427 19.65 -22.29 16.97
N LEU A 428 18.46 -22.88 17.16
CA LEU A 428 17.24 -22.41 16.52
C LEU A 428 16.44 -21.56 17.51
N THR A 429 16.11 -20.35 17.09
CA THR A 429 15.30 -19.44 17.88
C THR A 429 13.87 -19.99 18.05
N PRO A 430 13.41 -20.24 19.29
CA PRO A 430 12.02 -20.63 19.56
C PRO A 430 11.07 -19.44 19.34
N PRO A 431 9.74 -19.65 19.42
CA PRO A 431 8.84 -18.55 19.70
C PRO A 431 9.31 -17.79 20.94
N HIS A 432 9.38 -16.47 20.83
CA HIS A 432 9.94 -15.63 21.89
C HIS A 432 9.30 -14.25 21.92
N TRP A 433 9.41 -13.59 23.08
CA TRP A 433 9.18 -12.16 23.20
C TRP A 433 10.42 -11.40 22.71
N PHE A 434 10.19 -10.49 21.78
CA PHE A 434 11.12 -9.44 21.39
C PHE A 434 10.73 -8.17 22.15
N VAL A 435 11.62 -7.70 23.02
CA VAL A 435 11.44 -6.46 23.80
C VAL A 435 12.49 -5.46 23.38
N ARG A 436 12.04 -4.36 22.78
CA ARG A 436 12.85 -3.27 22.27
C ARG A 436 12.71 -2.05 23.19
N PHE A 437 13.82 -1.45 23.57
CA PHE A 437 13.87 -0.16 24.25
C PHE A 437 14.39 0.88 23.28
N ALA A 438 13.58 1.91 23.02
CA ALA A 438 13.91 2.95 22.06
C ALA A 438 13.47 4.33 22.55
N ARG A 439 14.14 5.38 22.04
CA ARG A 439 13.79 6.78 22.30
C ARG A 439 13.17 7.41 21.05
N PHE A 440 12.12 8.21 21.24
CA PHE A 440 11.43 8.90 20.13
C PHE A 440 11.52 10.43 20.24
N GLN A 441 12.19 10.93 21.26
CA GLN A 441 12.43 12.36 21.53
C GLN A 441 13.93 12.63 21.69
N GLY A 442 14.34 13.87 21.48
CA GLY A 442 15.75 14.27 21.49
C GLY A 442 16.37 14.28 20.10
N ASP A 443 17.70 14.30 20.06
CA ASP A 443 18.47 14.34 18.81
C ASP A 443 18.21 13.10 17.92
N VAL A 444 18.12 13.32 16.61
CA VAL A 444 17.75 12.25 15.67
C VAL A 444 18.82 11.16 15.58
N ALA A 445 20.10 11.53 15.61
CA ALA A 445 21.19 10.56 15.54
C ALA A 445 21.29 9.76 16.83
N GLU A 446 21.11 10.40 17.99
CA GLU A 446 21.12 9.73 19.29
C GLU A 446 19.94 8.76 19.48
N ARG A 447 18.80 9.01 18.83
CA ARG A 447 17.65 8.09 18.85
C ARG A 447 17.89 6.77 18.10
N ALA A 448 18.96 6.66 17.32
CA ALA A 448 19.38 5.39 16.71
C ALA A 448 19.89 4.37 17.75
N GLU A 449 20.16 4.81 18.99
CA GLU A 449 20.53 3.92 20.09
C GLU A 449 19.33 3.09 20.56
N GLU A 450 19.45 1.77 20.54
CA GLU A 450 18.38 0.84 20.90
C GLU A 450 18.90 -0.37 21.65
N PHE A 451 18.14 -0.85 22.63
CA PHE A 451 18.40 -2.15 23.28
C PHE A 451 17.31 -3.14 22.88
N GLN A 452 17.70 -4.33 22.47
CA GLN A 452 16.76 -5.37 22.06
C GLN A 452 17.03 -6.64 22.87
N VAL A 453 16.02 -7.14 23.57
CA VAL A 453 16.12 -8.30 24.45
C VAL A 453 15.19 -9.39 23.95
N PHE A 454 15.72 -10.60 23.79
CA PHE A 454 15.03 -11.76 23.27
C PHE A 454 14.82 -12.78 24.38
N ILE A 455 13.56 -13.11 24.65
CA ILE A 455 13.14 -13.89 25.82
C ILE A 455 12.27 -15.06 25.39
N ASP A 456 12.71 -16.28 25.68
CA ASP A 456 11.94 -17.47 25.30
C ASP A 456 10.62 -17.60 26.10
N GLY A 457 9.78 -18.56 25.71
CA GLY A 457 8.47 -18.78 26.32
C GLY A 457 8.48 -19.05 27.83
N SER A 458 9.61 -19.47 28.40
CA SER A 458 9.79 -19.71 29.86
C SER A 458 10.23 -18.46 30.62
N GLY A 459 10.60 -17.39 29.91
CA GLY A 459 11.14 -16.18 30.49
C GLY A 459 12.66 -16.19 30.66
N ARG A 460 13.39 -17.06 29.96
CA ARG A 460 14.85 -17.02 29.93
C ARG A 460 15.31 -16.07 28.83
N VAL A 461 16.14 -15.11 29.20
CA VAL A 461 16.80 -14.19 28.27
C VAL A 461 17.93 -14.93 27.57
N PHE A 462 17.88 -15.06 26.25
CA PHE A 462 18.89 -15.79 25.48
C PHE A 462 19.73 -14.90 24.56
N ARG A 463 19.28 -13.68 24.28
CA ARG A 463 20.03 -12.68 23.49
C ARG A 463 19.70 -11.27 23.96
N VAL A 464 20.71 -10.41 23.96
CA VAL A 464 20.61 -8.96 24.17
C VAL A 464 21.48 -8.32 23.10
N ASN A 465 20.86 -7.52 22.25
CA ASN A 465 21.51 -6.70 21.23
C ASN A 465 21.47 -5.23 21.67
N HIS A 466 22.54 -4.49 21.38
CA HIS A 466 22.69 -3.06 21.61
C HIS A 466 23.08 -2.35 20.30
N ASP A 467 22.12 -1.67 19.68
CA ASP A 467 22.40 -0.86 18.50
C ASP A 467 22.94 0.51 18.95
N LEU A 468 24.14 0.88 18.48
CA LEU A 468 24.79 2.15 18.82
C LEU A 468 24.72 3.14 17.64
N PRO A 469 24.51 4.46 17.89
CA PRO A 469 24.61 5.48 16.85
C PRO A 469 25.96 5.41 16.12
N GLU A 470 25.98 5.54 14.80
CA GLU A 470 27.22 5.37 14.01
C GLU A 470 28.33 6.34 14.43
N ALA A 471 27.96 7.56 14.81
CA ALA A 471 28.89 8.60 15.25
C ALA A 471 29.35 8.45 16.71
N ARG A 472 28.77 7.53 17.50
CA ARG A 472 29.18 7.32 18.90
C ARG A 472 30.68 6.99 18.95
N PRO A 473 31.50 7.77 19.67
CA PRO A 473 32.92 7.48 19.81
C PRO A 473 33.15 6.13 20.48
N GLY A 474 34.18 5.42 20.03
CA GLY A 474 34.59 4.14 20.60
C GLY A 474 36.01 3.82 20.18
N LYS A 475 36.59 2.76 20.75
CA LYS A 475 37.94 2.34 20.34
C LYS A 475 37.95 1.90 18.88
N SER A 476 39.05 2.14 18.19
CA SER A 476 39.32 1.53 16.89
C SER A 476 40.34 0.42 17.08
N LEU A 477 39.87 -0.72 17.58
CA LEU A 477 40.74 -1.85 17.93
C LEU A 477 41.35 -2.52 16.69
N ALA A 478 42.57 -3.03 16.86
CA ALA A 478 43.15 -3.96 15.90
C ALA A 478 42.41 -5.31 15.94
N GLN A 479 42.50 -6.07 14.85
CA GLN A 479 41.81 -7.36 14.72
C GLN A 479 42.10 -8.32 15.88
N GLU A 480 43.37 -8.42 16.30
CA GLU A 480 43.77 -9.35 17.37
C GLU A 480 43.26 -8.92 18.76
N GLU A 481 43.14 -7.62 19.01
CA GLU A 481 42.56 -7.10 20.26
C GLU A 481 41.06 -7.39 20.31
N ALA A 482 40.35 -7.15 19.22
CA ALA A 482 38.92 -7.44 19.11
C ALA A 482 38.65 -8.97 19.12
N ARG A 483 39.52 -9.76 18.50
CA ARG A 483 39.49 -11.23 18.52
C ARG A 483 39.59 -11.74 19.96
N LYS A 484 40.49 -11.18 20.75
CA LYS A 484 40.62 -11.53 22.17
C LYS A 484 39.31 -11.28 22.94
N ILE A 485 38.67 -10.14 22.73
CA ILE A 485 37.36 -9.83 23.34
C ILE A 485 36.31 -10.87 22.93
N ALA A 486 36.27 -11.25 21.66
CA ALA A 486 35.34 -12.27 21.17
C ALA A 486 35.61 -13.64 21.81
N THR A 487 36.87 -14.10 21.85
CA THR A 487 37.24 -15.39 22.44
C THR A 487 37.02 -15.43 23.94
N ASP A 488 37.33 -14.34 24.66
CA ASP A 488 37.09 -14.23 26.10
C ASP A 488 35.58 -14.28 26.40
N THR A 489 34.77 -13.63 25.55
CA THR A 489 33.30 -13.69 25.66
C THR A 489 32.76 -15.09 25.46
N LEU A 490 33.28 -15.85 24.48
CA LEU A 490 32.92 -17.25 24.28
C LEU A 490 33.30 -18.08 25.49
N GLN A 491 34.51 -17.91 26.02
CA GLN A 491 34.99 -18.66 27.19
C GLN A 491 34.11 -18.40 28.42
N VAL A 492 33.70 -17.16 28.66
CA VAL A 492 32.80 -16.79 29.77
C VAL A 492 31.40 -17.40 29.59
N ARG A 493 30.84 -17.37 28.38
CA ARG A 493 29.46 -17.84 28.15
C ARG A 493 29.30 -19.34 27.94
N LEU A 494 30.33 -20.00 27.43
CA LEU A 494 30.30 -21.42 27.03
C LEU A 494 31.20 -22.32 27.87
N GLY A 495 32.14 -21.74 28.63
CA GLY A 495 33.09 -22.50 29.43
C GLY A 495 33.87 -23.50 28.58
N PRO A 496 33.96 -24.79 28.97
CA PRO A 496 34.70 -25.81 28.23
C PRO A 496 34.26 -25.98 26.76
N HIS A 497 33.00 -25.70 26.45
CA HIS A 497 32.44 -25.83 25.10
C HIS A 497 33.03 -24.79 24.11
N ALA A 498 33.66 -23.71 24.60
CA ALA A 498 34.34 -22.76 23.74
C ALA A 498 35.48 -23.42 22.94
N SER A 499 36.08 -24.50 23.45
CA SER A 499 37.17 -25.23 22.76
C SER A 499 36.73 -26.01 21.52
N SER A 500 35.43 -26.31 21.37
CA SER A 500 34.88 -26.92 20.16
C SER A 500 34.49 -25.91 19.08
N LEU A 501 34.78 -24.62 19.28
CA LEU A 501 34.49 -23.58 18.31
C LEU A 501 35.69 -23.29 17.41
N GLN A 502 35.43 -23.16 16.11
CA GLN A 502 36.42 -22.80 15.10
C GLN A 502 36.04 -21.43 14.52
N GLU A 503 36.93 -20.43 14.60
CA GLU A 503 36.71 -19.17 13.90
C GLU A 503 36.75 -19.36 12.38
N ILE A 504 35.80 -18.77 11.68
CA ILE A 504 35.68 -18.86 10.21
C ILE A 504 35.56 -17.49 9.52
N SER A 505 35.24 -16.42 10.26
CA SER A 505 35.24 -15.04 9.72
C SER A 505 35.59 -14.02 10.80
N ALA A 506 36.26 -12.95 10.37
CA ALA A 506 36.55 -11.74 11.15
C ALA A 506 36.43 -10.53 10.20
N GLU A 507 35.38 -9.75 10.36
CA GLU A 507 35.04 -8.63 9.46
C GLU A 507 35.06 -7.30 10.21
N ALA A 508 35.72 -6.29 9.63
CA ALA A 508 35.80 -4.95 10.18
C ALA A 508 34.78 -4.01 9.51
N GLY A 509 33.99 -3.31 10.32
CA GLY A 509 33.09 -2.24 9.90
C GLY A 509 33.61 -0.89 10.37
N LYS A 510 34.22 -0.10 9.48
CA LYS A 510 34.73 1.23 9.86
C LYS A 510 33.56 2.21 10.04
N ARG A 511 33.47 2.82 11.22
CA ARG A 511 32.55 3.93 11.53
C ARG A 511 33.33 5.25 11.61
N PRO A 512 32.67 6.42 11.58
CA PRO A 512 33.35 7.72 11.65
C PRO A 512 34.31 7.86 12.85
N ALA A 513 33.92 7.33 14.03
CA ALA A 513 34.65 7.52 15.28
C ALA A 513 35.03 6.21 16.01
N ARG A 514 34.86 5.04 15.38
CA ARG A 514 35.23 3.72 15.93
C ARG A 514 35.41 2.68 14.82
N THR A 515 35.87 1.48 15.18
CA THR A 515 35.84 0.32 14.29
C THR A 515 35.03 -0.77 14.97
N ASP A 516 33.98 -1.22 14.30
CA ASP A 516 33.16 -2.34 14.76
C ASP A 516 33.73 -3.64 14.16
N TRP A 517 33.61 -4.75 14.88
CA TRP A 517 34.10 -6.06 14.45
C TRP A 517 33.00 -7.11 14.55
N THR A 518 32.90 -7.96 13.55
CA THR A 518 32.05 -9.15 13.58
C THR A 518 32.92 -10.39 13.45
N PHE A 519 32.87 -11.25 14.47
CA PHE A 519 33.54 -12.55 14.45
C PHE A 519 32.51 -13.67 14.35
N VAL A 520 32.76 -14.64 13.47
CA VAL A 520 31.88 -15.78 13.27
C VAL A 520 32.64 -17.07 13.57
N PHE A 521 32.07 -17.87 14.47
CA PHE A 521 32.60 -19.14 14.92
C PHE A 521 31.66 -20.27 14.53
N LYS A 522 32.20 -21.31 13.89
CA LYS A 522 31.53 -22.57 13.63
C LYS A 522 31.66 -23.48 14.85
N ASP A 523 30.57 -24.08 15.29
CA ASP A 523 30.63 -25.17 16.27
C ASP A 523 30.92 -26.49 15.56
N THR A 524 31.98 -27.17 15.99
CA THR A 524 32.46 -28.43 15.39
C THR A 524 31.78 -29.67 15.94
N GLN A 525 30.93 -29.53 16.97
CA GLN A 525 30.15 -30.66 17.48
C GLN A 525 29.12 -31.17 16.47
N ASN A 526 28.80 -32.47 16.57
CA ASN A 526 27.81 -33.08 15.71
C ASN A 526 26.40 -32.89 16.27
N TYR A 527 25.61 -32.04 15.61
CA TYR A 527 24.21 -31.78 15.93
C TYR A 527 23.21 -32.59 15.10
N GLY A 528 23.68 -33.53 14.29
CA GLY A 528 22.84 -34.33 13.39
C GLY A 528 22.28 -33.54 12.21
N LEU A 529 23.00 -32.50 11.77
CA LEU A 529 22.68 -31.71 10.58
C LEU A 529 23.39 -32.33 9.35
N PRO A 530 22.65 -32.83 8.34
CA PRO A 530 23.29 -33.34 7.11
C PRO A 530 23.93 -32.23 6.27
N GLU A 531 23.33 -31.04 6.31
CA GLU A 531 23.75 -29.82 5.63
C GLU A 531 23.57 -28.63 6.58
N GLY A 532 24.29 -27.53 6.33
CA GLY A 532 24.27 -26.33 7.17
C GLY A 532 25.19 -26.42 8.37
N GLU A 533 25.44 -25.29 9.02
CA GLU A 533 26.45 -25.21 10.09
C GLU A 533 25.93 -24.44 11.30
N PRO A 534 26.06 -24.97 12.52
CA PRO A 534 25.82 -24.21 13.74
C PRO A 534 26.89 -23.13 13.87
N ARG A 535 26.47 -21.86 13.94
CA ARG A 535 27.36 -20.70 14.03
C ARG A 535 27.01 -19.81 15.21
N ILE A 536 28.04 -19.16 15.73
CA ILE A 536 27.94 -18.11 16.74
C ILE A 536 28.58 -16.86 16.15
N ALA A 537 27.80 -15.78 16.01
CA ALA A 537 28.32 -14.46 15.66
C ALA A 537 28.48 -13.62 16.93
N ILE A 538 29.60 -12.92 17.03
CA ILE A 538 29.87 -11.92 18.06
C ILE A 538 30.10 -10.59 17.37
N GLU A 539 29.29 -9.60 17.70
CA GLU A 539 29.42 -8.23 17.22
C GLU A 539 29.99 -7.37 18.33
N ILE A 540 31.03 -6.59 17.98
CA ILE A 540 31.76 -5.71 18.88
C ILE A 540 31.71 -4.31 18.29
N ALA A 541 31.18 -3.35 19.03
CA ALA A 541 31.20 -1.94 18.65
C ALA A 541 32.32 -1.22 19.39
N GLY A 542 33.40 -0.91 18.69
CA GLY A 542 34.65 -0.46 19.30
C GLY A 542 35.25 -1.50 20.23
N ASP A 543 35.01 -1.39 21.54
CA ASP A 543 35.44 -2.33 22.57
C ASP A 543 34.30 -2.94 23.40
N GLU A 544 33.04 -2.66 23.04
CA GLU A 544 31.85 -3.21 23.68
C GLU A 544 31.30 -4.39 22.87
N VAL A 545 31.01 -5.53 23.52
CA VAL A 545 30.27 -6.63 22.88
C VAL A 545 28.79 -6.27 22.84
N VAL A 546 28.29 -5.91 21.67
CA VAL A 546 26.93 -5.45 21.47
C VAL A 546 25.95 -6.57 21.18
N ASP A 547 26.39 -7.67 20.57
CA ASP A 547 25.54 -8.83 20.33
C ASP A 547 26.30 -10.16 20.33
N VAL A 548 25.59 -11.22 20.69
CA VAL A 548 26.04 -12.61 20.56
C VAL A 548 24.87 -13.46 20.11
N ALA A 549 24.89 -13.86 18.85
CA ALA A 549 23.81 -14.60 18.20
C ALA A 549 24.23 -16.03 17.88
N ARG A 550 23.39 -17.01 18.24
CA ARG A 550 23.51 -18.39 17.76
C ARG A 550 22.50 -18.65 16.67
N TYR A 551 22.93 -19.30 15.61
CA TYR A 551 22.07 -19.57 14.46
C TYR A 551 22.56 -20.77 13.66
N ILE A 552 21.70 -21.32 12.81
CA ILE A 552 22.10 -22.30 11.79
C ILE A 552 22.35 -21.56 10.47
N TYR A 553 23.57 -21.65 9.96
CA TYR A 553 23.90 -21.21 8.61
C TYR A 553 23.18 -22.10 7.60
N VAL A 554 22.32 -21.48 6.81
CA VAL A 554 21.55 -22.13 5.75
C VAL A 554 22.33 -21.99 4.43
N PRO A 555 22.66 -23.10 3.74
CA PRO A 555 23.32 -23.03 2.44
C PRO A 555 22.50 -22.21 1.43
N GLU A 556 23.16 -21.34 0.67
CA GLU A 556 22.49 -20.46 -0.31
C GLU A 556 21.66 -21.27 -1.32
N GLU A 557 22.15 -22.43 -1.76
CA GLU A 557 21.44 -23.29 -2.72
C GLU A 557 20.07 -23.75 -2.19
N TRP A 558 19.99 -24.15 -0.92
CA TRP A 558 18.72 -24.52 -0.31
C TRP A 558 17.79 -23.31 -0.20
N SER A 559 18.31 -22.17 0.26
CA SER A 559 17.54 -20.92 0.39
C SER A 559 16.92 -20.49 -0.94
N ARG A 560 17.70 -20.58 -2.03
CA ARG A 560 17.23 -20.32 -3.39
C ARG A 560 16.16 -21.32 -3.84
N ASN A 561 16.36 -22.61 -3.57
CA ASN A 561 15.39 -23.65 -3.93
C ASN A 561 14.07 -23.49 -3.16
N GLU A 562 14.13 -23.09 -1.89
CA GLU A 562 12.94 -22.84 -1.07
C GLU A 562 12.13 -21.65 -1.60
N ARG A 563 12.79 -20.53 -1.90
CA ARG A 563 12.13 -19.39 -2.58
C ARG A 563 11.52 -19.79 -3.92
N ARG A 564 12.20 -20.63 -4.70
CA ARG A 564 11.68 -21.17 -5.97
C ARG A 564 10.41 -22.00 -5.78
N GLN A 565 10.37 -22.87 -4.77
CA GLN A 565 9.19 -23.69 -4.47
C GLN A 565 7.98 -22.83 -4.03
N GLN A 566 8.23 -21.74 -3.29
CA GLN A 566 7.18 -20.79 -2.89
C GLN A 566 6.65 -19.93 -4.04
N ASN A 567 7.27 -19.98 -5.23
CA ASN A 567 6.90 -19.12 -6.35
C ASN A 567 5.47 -19.35 -6.84
N ILE A 568 5.09 -20.61 -7.12
CA ILE A 568 3.76 -20.94 -7.66
C ILE A 568 2.66 -20.65 -6.62
N PRO A 569 2.77 -21.10 -5.35
CA PRO A 569 1.81 -20.72 -4.32
C PRO A 569 1.65 -19.21 -4.15
N GLY A 570 2.75 -18.45 -4.23
CA GLY A 570 2.72 -16.99 -4.17
C GLY A 570 1.95 -16.35 -5.33
N ILE A 571 2.13 -16.88 -6.56
CA ILE A 571 1.37 -16.44 -7.74
C ILE A 571 -0.12 -16.78 -7.58
N LEU A 572 -0.45 -18.00 -7.20
CA LEU A 572 -1.85 -18.43 -6.99
C LEU A 572 -2.54 -17.60 -5.91
N ARG A 573 -1.86 -17.34 -4.78
CA ARG A 573 -2.37 -16.46 -3.72
C ARG A 573 -2.70 -15.07 -4.26
N THR A 574 -1.82 -14.51 -5.09
CA THR A 574 -2.05 -13.20 -5.71
C THR A 574 -3.28 -13.20 -6.62
N VAL A 575 -3.41 -14.21 -7.48
CA VAL A 575 -4.57 -14.38 -8.37
C VAL A 575 -5.86 -14.50 -7.56
N CYS A 576 -5.88 -15.36 -6.54
CA CYS A 576 -7.04 -15.52 -5.65
C CYS A 576 -7.44 -14.22 -4.95
N THR A 577 -6.47 -13.45 -4.43
CA THR A 577 -6.73 -12.16 -3.80
C THR A 577 -7.32 -11.15 -4.79
N VAL A 578 -6.77 -11.05 -6.01
CA VAL A 578 -7.29 -10.16 -7.06
C VAL A 578 -8.74 -10.53 -7.42
N LEU A 579 -9.03 -11.82 -7.60
CA LEU A 579 -10.38 -12.30 -7.89
C LEU A 579 -11.35 -11.99 -6.74
N LEU A 580 -10.95 -12.21 -5.49
CA LEU A 580 -11.76 -11.91 -4.32
C LEU A 580 -12.09 -10.41 -4.23
N VAL A 581 -11.09 -9.55 -4.39
CA VAL A 581 -11.27 -8.09 -4.41
C VAL A 581 -12.20 -7.69 -5.56
N GLY A 582 -12.02 -8.25 -6.75
CA GLY A 582 -12.87 -8.01 -7.91
C GLY A 582 -14.34 -8.36 -7.67
N ILE A 583 -14.60 -9.49 -7.00
CA ILE A 583 -15.96 -9.90 -6.60
C ILE A 583 -16.59 -8.90 -5.63
N VAL A 584 -15.85 -8.51 -4.57
CA VAL A 584 -16.35 -7.54 -3.56
C VAL A 584 -16.63 -6.18 -4.20
N VAL A 585 -15.72 -5.69 -5.04
CA VAL A 585 -15.90 -4.43 -5.77
C VAL A 585 -17.11 -4.50 -6.71
N GLY A 586 -17.24 -5.58 -7.50
CA GLY A 586 -18.39 -5.78 -8.38
C GLY A 586 -19.73 -5.79 -7.63
N ALA A 587 -19.79 -6.51 -6.50
CA ALA A 587 -20.96 -6.53 -5.63
C ALA A 587 -21.26 -5.15 -5.00
N SER A 588 -20.22 -4.40 -4.64
CA SER A 588 -20.34 -3.05 -4.09
C SER A 588 -20.92 -2.06 -5.11
N ILE A 589 -20.41 -2.08 -6.35
CA ILE A 589 -20.92 -1.26 -7.45
C ILE A 589 -22.40 -1.59 -7.73
N LEU A 590 -22.73 -2.89 -7.78
CA LEU A 590 -24.11 -3.34 -7.93
C LEU A 590 -24.99 -2.83 -6.77
N GLY A 591 -24.49 -2.85 -5.54
CA GLY A 591 -25.15 -2.32 -4.35
C GLY A 591 -25.44 -0.83 -4.46
N ILE A 592 -24.46 -0.03 -4.87
CA ILE A 592 -24.61 1.42 -5.10
C ILE A 592 -25.71 1.68 -6.15
N VAL A 593 -25.67 0.97 -7.28
CA VAL A 593 -26.64 1.15 -8.37
C VAL A 593 -28.05 0.73 -7.93
N ARG A 594 -28.20 -0.39 -7.23
CA ARG A 594 -29.50 -0.88 -6.72
C ARG A 594 -30.09 0.05 -5.67
N TRP A 595 -29.29 0.45 -4.69
CA TRP A 595 -29.69 1.37 -3.64
C TRP A 595 -30.07 2.74 -4.20
N SER A 596 -29.27 3.29 -5.11
CA SER A 596 -29.58 4.57 -5.75
C SER A 596 -30.86 4.49 -6.60
N ARG A 597 -31.12 3.38 -7.30
CA ARG A 597 -32.36 3.20 -8.08
C ARG A 597 -33.58 2.80 -7.25
N ARG A 598 -33.47 2.71 -5.91
CA ARG A 598 -34.52 2.23 -5.00
C ARG A 598 -35.06 0.84 -5.39
N ARG A 599 -34.18 -0.06 -5.84
CA ARG A 599 -34.53 -1.43 -6.27
C ARG A 599 -33.72 -2.45 -5.49
N ASN A 600 -34.37 -3.45 -4.90
CA ASN A 600 -33.75 -4.67 -4.36
C ASN A 600 -32.44 -4.42 -3.59
N PHE A 601 -32.50 -3.57 -2.56
CA PHE A 601 -31.39 -3.30 -1.63
C PHE A 601 -31.89 -3.11 -0.20
N SER A 602 -31.27 -3.77 0.77
CA SER A 602 -31.59 -3.63 2.20
C SER A 602 -30.70 -2.57 2.86
N THR A 603 -31.25 -1.38 3.08
CA THR A 603 -30.54 -0.27 3.76
C THR A 603 -30.25 -0.58 5.22
N HIS A 604 -31.18 -1.27 5.88
CA HIS A 604 -31.04 -1.64 7.28
C HIS A 604 -29.90 -2.64 7.49
N THR A 605 -29.78 -3.65 6.63
CA THR A 605 -28.64 -4.59 6.66
C THR A 605 -27.33 -3.85 6.37
N PHE A 606 -27.33 -2.93 5.41
CA PHE A 606 -26.16 -2.10 5.11
C PHE A 606 -25.67 -1.35 6.36
N TYR A 607 -26.51 -0.56 7.03
CA TYR A 607 -26.06 0.22 8.19
C TYR A 607 -25.60 -0.65 9.37
N ARG A 608 -26.27 -1.78 9.62
CA ARG A 608 -25.85 -2.72 10.67
C ARG A 608 -24.49 -3.35 10.37
N LEU A 609 -24.31 -3.87 9.15
CA LEU A 609 -23.03 -4.46 8.75
C LEU A 609 -21.93 -3.41 8.69
N TYR A 610 -22.22 -2.21 8.19
CA TYR A 610 -21.26 -1.12 8.15
C TYR A 610 -20.79 -0.74 9.55
N GLY A 611 -21.72 -0.50 10.48
CA GLY A 611 -21.38 -0.17 11.87
C GLY A 611 -20.59 -1.28 12.56
N LEU A 612 -20.99 -2.54 12.38
CA LEU A 612 -20.29 -3.69 12.95
C LEU A 612 -18.88 -3.86 12.38
N LEU A 613 -18.73 -3.88 11.06
CA LEU A 613 -17.43 -4.08 10.40
C LEU A 613 -16.49 -2.90 10.65
N PHE A 614 -17.00 -1.68 10.66
CA PHE A 614 -16.22 -0.50 11.01
C PHE A 614 -15.76 -0.55 12.47
N LEU A 615 -16.63 -0.94 13.40
CA LEU A 615 -16.25 -1.11 14.81
C LEU A 615 -15.20 -2.20 14.98
N ILE A 616 -15.35 -3.35 14.31
CA ILE A 616 -14.34 -4.43 14.31
C ILE A 616 -13.01 -3.89 13.76
N SER A 617 -13.03 -3.12 12.67
CA SER A 617 -11.83 -2.51 12.12
C SER A 617 -11.15 -1.56 13.11
N VAL A 618 -11.91 -0.70 13.79
CA VAL A 618 -11.38 0.23 14.80
C VAL A 618 -10.79 -0.53 15.98
N VAL A 619 -11.53 -1.51 16.51
CA VAL A 619 -11.07 -2.36 17.61
C VAL A 619 -9.79 -3.10 17.21
N ASN A 620 -9.72 -3.67 16.01
CA ASN A 620 -8.54 -4.38 15.54
C ASN A 620 -7.31 -3.48 15.44
N VAL A 621 -7.46 -2.26 14.90
CA VAL A 621 -6.35 -1.29 14.80
C VAL A 621 -5.82 -0.90 16.17
N LEU A 622 -6.72 -0.61 17.12
CA LEU A 622 -6.32 -0.30 18.50
C LEU A 622 -5.67 -1.51 19.17
N ASN A 623 -6.23 -2.71 18.96
CA ASN A 623 -5.73 -3.95 19.53
C ASN A 623 -4.33 -4.32 19.02
N SER A 624 -4.06 -4.06 17.74
CA SER A 624 -2.76 -4.33 17.09
C SER A 624 -1.72 -3.22 17.29
N TRP A 625 -2.02 -2.14 18.03
CA TRP A 625 -1.08 -1.05 18.28
C TRP A 625 0.29 -1.51 18.80
N PRO A 626 0.41 -2.48 19.74
CA PRO A 626 1.73 -2.85 20.24
C PRO A 626 2.67 -3.45 19.17
N ILE A 627 2.10 -4.14 18.18
CA ILE A 627 2.87 -4.66 17.03
C ILE A 627 3.43 -3.48 16.24
N GLN A 628 2.55 -2.55 15.84
CA GLN A 628 2.90 -1.36 15.07
C GLN A 628 3.91 -0.47 15.80
N ALA A 629 3.72 -0.28 17.12
CA ALA A 629 4.63 0.51 17.94
C ALA A 629 6.02 -0.15 18.03
N SER A 630 6.10 -1.48 18.13
CA SER A 630 7.38 -2.21 18.16
C SER A 630 8.20 -2.08 16.88
N GLU A 631 7.54 -1.78 15.75
CA GLU A 631 8.15 -1.59 14.43
C GLU A 631 8.36 -0.10 14.08
N ALA A 632 7.98 0.82 14.98
CA ALA A 632 8.09 2.25 14.74
C ALA A 632 9.55 2.71 14.57
N SER A 633 9.80 3.57 13.60
CA SER A 633 11.14 4.12 13.35
C SER A 633 11.48 5.19 14.38
N THR A 634 12.67 5.13 14.96
CA THR A 634 13.19 6.16 15.88
C THR A 634 13.52 7.48 15.18
N ALA A 635 13.58 7.50 13.85
CA ALA A 635 13.77 8.71 13.05
C ALA A 635 12.59 9.70 13.17
N GLN A 636 11.39 9.22 13.53
CA GLN A 636 10.19 10.05 13.63
C GLN A 636 9.56 9.98 15.03
N PRO A 637 8.89 11.04 15.52
CA PRO A 637 8.14 10.97 16.77
C PRO A 637 7.09 9.85 16.74
N LEU A 638 6.98 9.07 17.82
CA LEU A 638 6.02 7.96 17.90
C LEU A 638 4.56 8.43 17.75
N ALA A 639 4.23 9.62 18.27
CA ALA A 639 2.88 10.19 18.15
C ALA A 639 2.49 10.49 16.69
N LEU A 640 3.46 10.91 15.85
CA LEU A 640 3.22 11.14 14.44
C LEU A 640 2.94 9.81 13.72
N GLN A 641 3.75 8.78 14.00
CA GLN A 641 3.55 7.44 13.44
C GLN A 641 2.20 6.85 13.90
N ALA A 642 1.82 7.05 15.16
CA ALA A 642 0.51 6.66 15.68
C ALA A 642 -0.63 7.34 14.91
N ALA A 643 -0.53 8.65 14.70
CA ALA A 643 -1.52 9.41 13.94
C ALA A 643 -1.63 8.93 12.49
N ILE A 644 -0.51 8.61 11.84
CA ILE A 644 -0.48 8.05 10.48
C ILE A 644 -1.16 6.68 10.46
N VAL A 645 -0.76 5.75 11.32
CA VAL A 645 -1.32 4.39 11.38
C VAL A 645 -2.82 4.44 11.64
N LEU A 646 -3.26 5.23 12.62
CA LEU A 646 -4.68 5.41 12.95
C LEU A 646 -5.45 6.00 11.76
N SER A 647 -4.94 7.07 11.15
CA SER A 647 -5.64 7.76 10.06
C SER A 647 -5.75 6.88 8.82
N VAL A 648 -4.66 6.24 8.39
CA VAL A 648 -4.64 5.34 7.23
C VAL A 648 -5.56 4.15 7.48
N SER A 649 -5.46 3.52 8.65
CA SER A 649 -6.28 2.35 8.97
C SER A 649 -7.76 2.69 9.10
N LEU A 650 -8.10 3.87 9.63
CA LEU A 650 -9.48 4.33 9.72
C LEU A 650 -10.08 4.57 8.34
N VAL A 651 -9.34 5.24 7.45
CA VAL A 651 -9.77 5.46 6.06
C VAL A 651 -9.99 4.13 5.36
N PHE A 652 -9.04 3.19 5.49
CA PHE A 652 -9.16 1.85 4.92
C PHE A 652 -10.36 1.10 5.51
N GLY A 653 -10.56 1.18 6.83
CA GLY A 653 -11.70 0.60 7.55
C GLY A 653 -13.05 1.15 7.07
N ILE A 654 -13.16 2.45 6.84
CA ILE A 654 -14.38 3.08 6.29
C ILE A 654 -14.72 2.47 4.92
N PHE A 655 -13.75 2.41 4.00
CA PHE A 655 -14.00 1.94 2.64
C PHE A 655 -14.25 0.44 2.56
N THR A 656 -13.48 -0.37 3.31
CA THR A 656 -13.67 -1.82 3.36
C THR A 656 -15.00 -2.20 4.00
N ALA A 657 -15.36 -1.59 5.14
CA ALA A 657 -16.67 -1.79 5.77
C ALA A 657 -17.81 -1.37 4.85
N ALA A 658 -17.68 -0.23 4.14
CA ALA A 658 -18.70 0.23 3.20
C ALA A 658 -18.86 -0.74 2.02
N ALA A 659 -17.76 -1.22 1.43
CA ALA A 659 -17.79 -2.16 0.30
C ALA A 659 -18.47 -3.49 0.71
N LEU A 660 -18.04 -4.10 1.81
CA LEU A 660 -18.62 -5.33 2.31
C LEU A 660 -20.09 -5.16 2.72
N ALA A 661 -20.44 -4.04 3.36
CA ALA A 661 -21.83 -3.74 3.72
C ALA A 661 -22.73 -3.51 2.49
N LEU A 662 -22.21 -2.87 1.42
CA LEU A 662 -22.93 -2.71 0.15
C LEU A 662 -23.22 -4.07 -0.49
N ALA A 663 -22.23 -4.97 -0.50
CA ALA A 663 -22.43 -6.35 -0.96
C ALA A 663 -23.49 -7.07 -0.10
N GLY A 664 -23.42 -6.95 1.22
CA GLY A 664 -24.40 -7.53 2.14
C GLY A 664 -25.82 -6.99 1.94
N GLY A 665 -25.97 -5.68 1.66
CA GLY A 665 -27.25 -5.05 1.37
C GLY A 665 -27.92 -5.56 0.09
N VAL A 666 -27.14 -5.95 -0.92
CA VAL A 666 -27.65 -6.59 -2.15
C VAL A 666 -28.16 -7.99 -1.86
N LEU A 667 -27.40 -8.77 -1.09
CA LEU A 667 -27.74 -10.16 -0.77
C LEU A 667 -29.00 -10.25 0.08
N ALA A 668 -29.15 -9.35 1.06
CA ALA A 668 -30.29 -9.34 1.98
C ALA A 668 -31.62 -8.87 1.36
N ALA A 669 -31.60 -8.29 0.15
CA ALA A 669 -32.80 -7.77 -0.50
C ALA A 669 -33.61 -8.80 -1.30
N LYS A 670 -33.22 -10.08 -1.29
CA LYS A 670 -33.98 -11.15 -1.95
C LYS A 670 -35.27 -11.45 -1.15
N ALA A 671 -36.40 -11.58 -1.83
CA ALA A 671 -37.63 -12.11 -1.22
C ALA A 671 -37.33 -13.52 -0.67
N ASN A 672 -37.71 -13.80 0.58
CA ASN A 672 -37.28 -14.96 1.38
C ASN A 672 -35.83 -14.92 1.93
N ALA A 673 -35.22 -13.74 2.08
CA ALA A 673 -33.90 -13.59 2.67
C ALA A 673 -33.71 -14.41 3.96
N LEU A 674 -34.69 -14.47 4.87
CA LEU A 674 -34.56 -15.25 6.12
C LEU A 674 -34.55 -16.78 5.93
N ALA A 675 -35.39 -17.32 5.04
CA ALA A 675 -35.42 -18.76 4.75
C ALA A 675 -34.20 -19.19 3.93
N VAL A 676 -33.82 -18.36 2.95
CA VAL A 676 -32.61 -18.51 2.13
C VAL A 676 -31.35 -18.35 2.96
N LEU A 677 -31.30 -17.43 3.93
CA LEU A 677 -30.15 -17.22 4.81
C LEU A 677 -29.91 -18.44 5.72
N ARG A 678 -30.94 -19.13 6.22
CA ARG A 678 -30.74 -20.35 7.02
C ARG A 678 -30.14 -21.49 6.19
N THR A 679 -30.64 -21.72 4.98
CA THR A 679 -30.08 -22.74 4.07
C THR A 679 -28.70 -22.34 3.55
N ASP A 680 -28.46 -21.06 3.29
CA ASP A 680 -27.19 -20.53 2.78
C ASP A 680 -26.11 -20.45 3.88
N ILE A 681 -26.48 -20.17 5.14
CA ILE A 681 -25.55 -20.27 6.28
C ILE A 681 -25.18 -21.74 6.50
N ALA A 682 -26.16 -22.65 6.53
CA ALA A 682 -25.88 -24.07 6.70
C ALA A 682 -24.99 -24.58 5.55
N ALA A 683 -25.28 -24.18 4.30
CA ALA A 683 -24.44 -24.50 3.15
C ALA A 683 -23.04 -23.88 3.25
N GLY A 684 -22.93 -22.61 3.65
CA GLY A 684 -21.65 -21.90 3.81
C GLY A 684 -20.78 -22.51 4.91
N VAL A 685 -21.36 -22.79 6.08
CA VAL A 685 -20.70 -23.48 7.19
C VAL A 685 -20.28 -24.89 6.78
N SER A 686 -21.17 -25.62 6.10
CA SER A 686 -20.87 -26.98 5.64
C SER A 686 -19.74 -26.99 4.60
N LEU A 687 -19.75 -26.05 3.66
CA LEU A 687 -18.66 -25.88 2.70
C LEU A 687 -17.36 -25.48 3.40
N GLY A 688 -17.45 -24.59 4.40
CA GLY A 688 -16.31 -24.22 5.25
C GLY A 688 -15.69 -25.41 5.95
N PHE A 689 -16.51 -26.26 6.59
CA PHE A 689 -16.04 -27.49 7.23
C PHE A 689 -15.54 -28.53 6.23
N ALA A 690 -16.18 -28.68 5.07
CA ALA A 690 -15.71 -29.55 4.00
C ALA A 690 -14.30 -29.13 3.55
N LEU A 691 -14.09 -27.84 3.27
CA LEU A 691 -12.78 -27.30 2.87
C LEU A 691 -11.75 -27.39 4.00
N ALA A 692 -12.15 -27.13 5.25
CA ALA A 692 -11.28 -27.28 6.42
C ALA A 692 -10.84 -28.74 6.62
N GLY A 693 -11.76 -29.70 6.46
CA GLY A 693 -11.49 -31.12 6.52
C GLY A 693 -10.58 -31.61 5.40
N ILE A 694 -10.85 -31.21 4.16
CA ILE A 694 -9.96 -31.49 3.01
C ILE A 694 -8.57 -30.91 3.26
N SER A 695 -8.48 -29.68 3.76
CA SER A 695 -7.21 -29.03 4.08
C SER A 695 -6.46 -29.72 5.22
N ALA A 696 -7.16 -30.17 6.27
CA ALA A 696 -6.58 -30.95 7.36
C ALA A 696 -6.05 -32.30 6.86
N LEU A 697 -6.86 -33.03 6.09
CA LEU A 697 -6.46 -34.31 5.50
C LEU A 697 -5.27 -34.17 4.56
N ALA A 698 -5.27 -33.14 3.71
CA ALA A 698 -4.15 -32.86 2.82
C ALA A 698 -2.85 -32.60 3.61
N ARG A 699 -2.92 -31.84 4.72
CA ARG A 699 -1.78 -31.59 5.61
C ARG A 699 -1.36 -32.82 6.41
N TYR A 700 -2.27 -33.73 6.69
CA TYR A 700 -1.98 -34.99 7.38
C TYR A 700 -1.25 -35.98 6.47
N VAL A 701 -1.66 -36.07 5.21
CA VAL A 701 -1.10 -37.01 4.23
C VAL A 701 0.21 -36.50 3.61
N VAL A 702 0.35 -35.18 3.41
CA VAL A 702 1.55 -34.58 2.82
C VAL A 702 2.52 -34.18 3.95
N PRO A 703 3.78 -34.65 3.93
CA PRO A 703 4.78 -34.25 4.92
C PRO A 703 4.88 -32.73 5.04
N SER A 704 4.83 -32.22 6.28
CA SER A 704 4.93 -30.77 6.50
C SER A 704 6.33 -30.28 6.12
N MET A 705 6.38 -29.23 5.31
CA MET A 705 7.63 -28.57 4.92
C MET A 705 8.09 -27.51 5.95
N SER A 706 7.36 -27.38 7.06
CA SER A 706 7.64 -26.43 8.14
C SER A 706 7.21 -27.01 9.48
N PRO A 707 7.91 -26.70 10.60
CA PRO A 707 7.40 -27.01 11.92
C PRO A 707 6.10 -26.24 12.19
N LEU A 708 5.20 -26.82 12.97
CA LEU A 708 3.89 -26.26 13.27
C LEU A 708 3.93 -25.46 14.58
N TRP A 709 3.93 -24.13 14.47
CA TRP A 709 3.93 -23.22 15.64
C TRP A 709 2.54 -22.72 16.04
N GLY A 710 1.57 -22.82 15.14
CA GLY A 710 0.30 -22.09 15.25
C GLY A 710 0.46 -20.59 14.94
N ASN A 711 -0.59 -19.80 15.20
CA ASN A 711 -0.53 -18.34 15.08
C ASN A 711 -0.33 -17.71 16.47
N LEU A 712 0.93 -17.52 16.85
CA LEU A 712 1.27 -16.88 18.12
C LEU A 712 1.31 -15.34 18.02
N SER A 713 1.13 -14.76 16.84
CA SER A 713 1.19 -13.30 16.65
C SER A 713 0.05 -12.57 17.37
N ALA A 714 -1.08 -13.23 17.60
CA ALA A 714 -2.21 -12.68 18.37
C ALA A 714 -1.79 -12.32 19.81
N ALA A 715 -0.81 -13.02 20.39
CA ALA A 715 -0.27 -12.71 21.71
C ALA A 715 0.42 -11.33 21.78
N SER A 716 0.81 -10.78 20.63
CA SER A 716 1.38 -9.44 20.51
C SER A 716 0.35 -8.32 20.57
N THR A 717 -0.95 -8.62 20.55
CA THR A 717 -2.01 -7.60 20.69
C THR A 717 -2.29 -7.26 22.16
N PHE A 718 -3.14 -6.27 22.42
CA PHE A 718 -3.60 -6.00 23.80
C PHE A 718 -4.55 -7.08 24.32
N LEU A 719 -5.45 -7.57 23.46
CA LEU A 719 -6.48 -8.56 23.73
C LEU A 719 -6.43 -9.64 22.64
N PRO A 720 -5.66 -10.73 22.84
CA PRO A 720 -5.48 -11.79 21.85
C PRO A 720 -6.78 -12.45 21.38
N ILE A 721 -7.83 -12.45 22.22
CA ILE A 721 -9.14 -13.06 21.91
C ILE A 721 -9.92 -12.30 20.83
N LEU A 722 -9.56 -11.05 20.53
CA LEU A 722 -10.25 -10.21 19.55
C LEU A 722 -9.62 -10.27 18.14
N THR A 723 -8.56 -11.06 17.98
CA THR A 723 -7.76 -11.15 16.75
C THR A 723 -8.09 -12.33 15.86
#